data_AF-A0A6I2ZIV0-F1
#
_entry.id   AF-A0A6I2ZIV0-F1
#
_cell.length_a   1.000
_cell.length_b   1.000
_cell.length_c   1.000
_cell.angle_alpha   90.00
_cell.angle_beta   90.00
_cell.angle_gamma   90.00
#
_symmetry.space_group_name_H-M   'P 1'
#
loop_
_entity.id
_entity.type
_entity.pdbx_description
1 polymer ?
#
loop_
_entity_poly.entity_id
_entity_poly.type
_entity_poly.pdbx_seq_one_letter_code
_entity_poly.pdbx_strand_id
1 'polypeptide(L)'
;MPAEQNKTSPSGSGGSGGSTGRTNNLPSWLVWVLVLVVGLVVISALQLSAKKTEPIPYTKFTQEIQDGNVKSVTWNNVDATITGEMKSGETFTTTGPTDPPPELLILMDEKDVAVEFDTPTAGFLMQIIPLMLPILLIIGFFVWMQRRAQGQMGGIMSIGRSRAKTYSTERPATLFADVAGYEGVKREIREVVDFLQEPERFLEIGARIPKGVLLVGPPGTGKTLIARAVAGEAGVPFLSVSGSDFMEMFVGVGASRVRDLFESARKHGRAIIFIDEIDSVGRKRGAGMGGGHDEREQTLNQMLSEMDGFEGTDGVVMIAATNRPDILDSALLRPGRFDRQVVVPLPELDDRRAILEVHVKHKKLSDSVDLALVARGTPGMSGADLANLVNESALTAVRRGAKIVEMHDFEDARDRVLMGQRRESMVLSDSEKEITAYHEAGHALCAALLPNADPVHKVTILPRGMALGVTQQLPEEERHSYSREYLEESIVVAMGGRVAEKLVFNHRSTGASNDLQVSTERARRMVTEFGMSDRVGPRAWGGSAPVFLGEDFGQQREFSEDTSRLIDDEVERMLREGEERCTDLMTEHRHALDLIARGLLEQETISGHEVNRLITLSMNGSTEASAVAPAPPIATAPSAATPPPIPAHLSTEQGQNPVSGAVSAAPSAPVPSPTPSASPTPSAPTAPAPHPAPPTGFQNPGAVGPETA
;
A
#
# COMPACT_ATOMS: atom_id res chain seq x y z
N MET A 1 5.76 -42.86 -24.55
CA MET A 1 6.10 -43.49 -25.84
C MET A 1 4.79 -43.77 -26.58
N PRO A 2 4.70 -43.65 -27.92
CA PRO A 2 5.71 -43.32 -28.94
C PRO A 2 5.59 -41.83 -29.39
N ALA A 3 6.59 -41.12 -29.88
CA ALA A 3 7.54 -41.30 -31.00
C ALA A 3 7.00 -40.80 -32.36
N GLU A 4 7.87 -40.02 -33.00
CA GLU A 4 8.01 -39.71 -34.43
C GLU A 4 7.59 -38.36 -35.02
N GLN A 5 8.54 -37.90 -35.82
CA GLN A 5 8.73 -36.61 -36.46
C GLN A 5 7.82 -36.47 -37.68
N ASN A 6 7.43 -35.25 -38.04
CA ASN A 6 7.45 -34.89 -39.46
C ASN A 6 7.75 -33.41 -39.70
N LYS A 7 8.64 -33.20 -40.66
CA LYS A 7 9.10 -31.90 -41.20
C LYS A 7 8.00 -31.26 -42.04
N THR A 8 7.93 -29.93 -42.05
CA THR A 8 7.75 -29.14 -43.28
C THR A 8 8.19 -27.68 -43.04
N SER A 9 9.17 -27.25 -43.83
CA SER A 9 9.40 -25.84 -44.24
C SER A 9 9.20 -25.84 -45.77
N PRO A 10 8.84 -24.73 -46.45
CA PRO A 10 9.85 -23.69 -46.77
C PRO A 10 9.30 -22.26 -46.97
N SER A 11 10.16 -21.24 -46.82
CA SER A 11 10.55 -20.25 -47.87
C SER A 11 10.28 -18.85 -47.31
N GLY A 12 11.02 -17.76 -47.53
CA GLY A 12 12.31 -17.39 -48.13
C GLY A 12 12.51 -15.92 -47.68
N SER A 13 13.70 -15.35 -47.46
CA SER A 13 14.63 -14.87 -48.49
C SER A 13 15.62 -13.88 -47.84
N GLY A 14 16.89 -13.90 -48.29
CA GLY A 14 17.94 -12.84 -48.24
C GLY A 14 18.26 -12.14 -46.91
N GLY A 15 19.49 -12.05 -46.38
CA GLY A 15 20.84 -12.24 -46.91
C GLY A 15 21.70 -11.02 -46.54
N SER A 16 22.72 -11.18 -45.66
CA SER A 16 24.09 -10.63 -45.80
C SER A 16 24.86 -10.55 -44.46
N GLY A 17 25.98 -11.29 -44.38
CA GLY A 17 27.30 -10.81 -43.91
C GLY A 17 27.57 -10.55 -42.43
N GLY A 18 28.43 -11.37 -41.81
CA GLY A 18 29.17 -10.98 -40.59
C GLY A 18 29.65 -12.14 -39.72
N SER A 19 30.75 -12.79 -40.10
CA SER A 19 31.44 -13.81 -39.29
C SER A 19 32.27 -13.17 -38.16
N THR A 20 31.99 -13.50 -36.90
CA THR A 20 33.00 -13.50 -35.83
C THR A 20 32.79 -14.72 -34.93
N GLY A 21 33.85 -15.52 -34.81
CA GLY A 21 33.87 -16.77 -34.08
C GLY A 21 33.64 -16.57 -32.58
N ARG A 22 32.72 -17.37 -32.05
CA ARG A 22 32.52 -17.54 -30.61
C ARG A 22 33.66 -18.45 -30.11
N THR A 23 34.76 -17.87 -29.64
CA THR A 23 35.77 -18.62 -28.90
C THR A 23 35.13 -19.04 -27.57
N ASN A 24 34.86 -20.33 -27.41
CA ASN A 24 34.52 -20.93 -26.12
C ASN A 24 35.73 -20.76 -25.17
N ASN A 25 35.79 -19.62 -24.48
CA ASN A 25 36.69 -19.48 -23.35
C ASN A 25 36.16 -20.40 -22.25
N LEU A 26 36.83 -21.53 -22.02
CA LEU A 26 36.59 -22.34 -20.84
C LEU A 26 36.64 -21.44 -19.61
N PRO A 27 35.71 -21.58 -18.65
CA PRO A 27 35.76 -20.82 -17.42
C PRO A 27 37.10 -21.04 -16.73
N SER A 28 37.78 -19.97 -16.34
CA SER A 28 39.11 -20.04 -15.72
C SER A 28 39.15 -20.85 -14.42
N TRP A 29 38.01 -21.16 -13.81
CA TRP A 29 37.91 -22.02 -12.62
C TRP A 29 38.16 -23.50 -12.92
N LEU A 30 37.93 -23.95 -14.16
CA LEU A 30 38.05 -25.36 -14.58
C LEU A 30 39.51 -25.82 -14.59
N VAL A 31 40.45 -24.91 -14.86
CA VAL A 31 41.90 -25.15 -14.78
C VAL A 31 42.32 -25.42 -13.32
N TRP A 32 41.75 -24.70 -12.36
CA TRP A 32 42.08 -24.87 -10.95
C TRP A 32 41.56 -26.19 -10.37
N VAL A 33 40.39 -26.64 -10.83
CA VAL A 33 39.87 -27.97 -10.48
C VAL A 33 40.77 -29.08 -11.03
N LEU A 34 41.26 -28.94 -12.27
CA LEU A 34 42.20 -29.90 -12.86
C LEU A 34 43.50 -30.00 -12.05
N VAL A 35 44.08 -28.85 -11.66
CA VAL A 35 45.30 -28.81 -10.83
C VAL A 35 45.09 -29.50 -9.48
N LEU A 36 43.94 -29.29 -8.84
CA LEU A 36 43.61 -29.92 -7.56
C LEU A 36 43.50 -31.44 -7.68
N VAL A 37 42.85 -31.93 -8.74
CA VAL A 37 42.71 -33.37 -9.00
C VAL A 37 44.07 -34.03 -9.27
N VAL A 38 44.92 -33.39 -10.10
CA VAL A 38 46.27 -33.91 -10.36
C VAL A 38 47.12 -33.93 -9.08
N GLY A 39 47.02 -32.90 -8.24
CA GLY A 39 47.69 -32.86 -6.94
C GLY A 39 47.29 -34.02 -6.02
N LEU A 40 45.99 -34.31 -5.93
CA LEU A 40 45.47 -35.43 -5.14
C LEU A 40 45.95 -36.79 -5.65
N VAL A 41 46.01 -36.98 -6.96
CA VAL A 41 46.50 -38.23 -7.58
C VAL A 41 48.00 -38.43 -7.32
N VAL A 42 48.81 -37.38 -7.40
CA VAL A 42 50.25 -37.47 -7.12
C VAL A 42 50.52 -37.79 -5.65
N ILE A 43 49.77 -37.18 -4.72
CA ILE A 43 49.88 -37.47 -3.28
C ILE A 43 49.49 -38.93 -2.99
N SER A 44 48.41 -39.41 -3.60
CA SER A 44 47.98 -40.81 -3.46
C SER A 44 49.02 -41.79 -4.02
N ALA A 45 49.63 -41.49 -5.17
CA ALA A 45 50.66 -42.32 -5.79
C ALA A 45 51.94 -42.41 -4.94
N LEU A 46 52.32 -41.34 -4.23
CA LEU A 46 53.49 -41.33 -3.35
C LEU A 46 53.29 -42.17 -2.07
N GLN A 47 52.05 -42.37 -1.61
CA GLN A 47 51.74 -43.18 -0.42
C GLN A 47 51.72 -44.70 -0.70
N LEU A 48 51.67 -45.12 -1.96
CA LEU A 48 51.57 -46.53 -2.36
C LEU A 48 52.92 -47.27 -2.44
N SER A 49 54.06 -46.59 -2.24
CA SER A 49 55.41 -47.18 -2.43
C SER A 49 56.12 -47.68 -1.15
N ALA A 50 55.48 -47.72 0.01
CA ALA A 50 56.08 -48.32 1.22
C ALA A 50 55.83 -49.85 1.26
N LYS A 51 56.89 -50.64 1.05
CA LYS A 51 56.88 -52.12 1.19
C LYS A 51 56.54 -52.50 2.65
N LYS A 52 55.45 -53.24 2.88
CA LYS A 52 55.05 -53.76 4.20
C LYS A 52 55.66 -55.14 4.44
N THR A 53 56.49 -55.30 5.45
CA THR A 53 56.85 -56.60 6.04
C THR A 53 55.68 -57.06 6.92
N GLU A 54 55.26 -58.33 6.85
CA GLU A 54 54.15 -58.81 7.70
C GLU A 54 54.59 -58.88 9.17
N PRO A 55 53.86 -58.25 10.11
CA PRO A 55 54.27 -58.21 11.50
C PRO A 55 53.94 -59.53 12.22
N ILE A 56 54.89 -60.05 13.00
CA ILE A 56 54.65 -61.20 13.89
C ILE A 56 54.00 -60.72 15.20
N PRO A 57 53.09 -61.50 15.82
CA PRO A 57 52.52 -61.17 17.13
C PRO A 57 53.59 -61.10 18.23
N TYR A 58 53.44 -60.17 19.18
CA TYR A 58 54.39 -59.97 20.29
C TYR A 58 54.62 -61.24 21.13
N THR A 59 53.59 -62.05 21.34
CA THR A 59 53.68 -63.33 22.05
C THR A 59 54.59 -64.33 21.34
N LYS A 60 54.54 -64.36 20.00
CA LYS A 60 55.43 -65.20 19.20
C LYS A 60 56.86 -64.70 19.27
N PHE A 61 57.07 -63.38 19.21
CA PHE A 61 58.37 -62.77 19.40
C PHE A 61 59.00 -63.14 20.76
N THR A 62 58.24 -63.05 21.86
CA THR A 62 58.75 -63.45 23.19
C THR A 62 59.08 -64.95 23.27
N GLN A 63 58.35 -65.81 22.56
CA GLN A 63 58.67 -67.25 22.45
C GLN A 63 59.96 -67.49 21.67
N GLU A 64 60.15 -66.83 20.52
CA GLU A 64 61.36 -66.99 19.71
C GLU A 64 62.63 -66.53 20.45
N ILE A 65 62.50 -65.59 21.40
CA ILE A 65 63.58 -65.22 22.33
C ILE A 65 63.84 -66.34 23.34
N GLN A 66 62.80 -66.92 23.95
CA GLN A 66 62.94 -68.05 24.88
C GLN A 66 63.62 -69.26 24.21
N ASP A 67 63.25 -69.52 22.95
CA ASP A 67 63.81 -70.60 22.13
C ASP A 67 65.24 -70.30 21.63
N GLY A 68 65.72 -69.05 21.78
CA GLY A 68 67.09 -68.64 21.42
C GLY A 68 67.31 -68.40 19.92
N ASN A 69 66.24 -68.20 19.15
CA ASN A 69 66.26 -68.04 17.70
C ASN A 69 66.52 -66.60 17.22
N VAL A 70 66.41 -65.61 18.10
CA VAL A 70 66.63 -64.20 17.78
C VAL A 70 68.11 -63.84 17.90
N LYS A 71 68.63 -63.02 16.97
CA LYS A 71 70.03 -62.56 16.92
C LYS A 71 70.18 -61.12 17.40
N SER A 72 69.36 -60.22 16.87
CA SER A 72 69.35 -58.82 17.27
C SER A 72 67.95 -58.24 17.28
N VAL A 73 67.75 -57.26 18.15
CA VAL A 73 66.48 -56.54 18.32
C VAL A 73 66.76 -55.06 18.42
N THR A 74 66.15 -54.28 17.53
CA THR A 74 66.08 -52.83 17.59
C THR A 74 64.70 -52.43 18.11
N TRP A 75 64.70 -51.69 19.22
CA TRP A 75 63.49 -51.23 19.89
C TRP A 75 63.26 -49.75 19.60
N ASN A 76 62.16 -49.41 18.92
CA ASN A 76 61.76 -48.01 18.71
C ASN A 76 60.90 -47.55 19.89
N ASN A 77 61.43 -46.61 20.67
CA ASN A 77 60.77 -46.08 21.87
C ASN A 77 59.74 -44.97 21.60
N VAL A 78 59.53 -44.57 20.34
CA VAL A 78 58.53 -43.58 19.92
C VAL A 78 57.27 -44.27 19.36
N ASP A 79 57.46 -45.18 18.42
CA ASP A 79 56.34 -45.82 17.69
C ASP A 79 55.98 -47.22 18.23
N ALA A 80 56.68 -47.68 19.28
CA ALA A 80 56.53 -49.01 19.90
C ALA A 80 56.75 -50.21 18.95
N THR A 81 57.42 -49.95 17.82
CA THR A 81 57.80 -50.98 16.84
C THR A 81 59.14 -51.61 17.20
N ILE A 82 59.16 -52.93 17.25
CA ILE A 82 60.34 -53.73 17.53
C ILE A 82 60.70 -54.46 16.24
N THR A 83 61.91 -54.23 15.73
CA THR A 83 62.39 -54.88 14.52
C THR A 83 63.65 -55.65 14.82
N GLY A 84 63.87 -56.79 14.20
CA GLY A 84 65.06 -57.59 14.51
C GLY A 84 65.39 -58.60 13.43
N GLU A 85 66.52 -59.26 13.61
CA GLU A 85 67.00 -60.34 12.76
C GLU A 85 66.99 -61.65 13.56
N MET A 86 66.45 -62.70 12.96
CA MET A 86 66.57 -64.07 13.47
C MET A 86 67.96 -64.62 13.16
N LYS A 87 68.43 -65.63 13.90
CA LYS A 87 69.67 -66.36 13.57
C LYS A 87 69.61 -67.06 12.20
N SER A 88 68.40 -67.27 11.64
CA SER A 88 68.17 -67.76 10.28
C SER A 88 68.43 -66.71 9.18
N GLY A 89 68.59 -65.44 9.54
CA GLY A 89 68.74 -64.31 8.61
C GLY A 89 67.42 -63.64 8.18
N GLU A 90 66.28 -64.12 8.66
CA GLU A 90 64.98 -63.47 8.40
C GLU A 90 64.78 -62.26 9.32
N THR A 91 64.34 -61.14 8.75
CA THR A 91 63.98 -59.94 9.52
C THR A 91 62.51 -59.99 9.92
N PHE A 92 62.21 -59.69 11.19
CA PHE A 92 60.85 -59.59 11.68
C PHE A 92 60.53 -58.17 12.14
N THR A 93 59.24 -57.87 12.16
CA THR A 93 58.70 -56.65 12.78
C THR A 93 57.58 -57.06 13.73
N THR A 94 57.53 -56.49 14.92
CA THR A 94 56.47 -56.70 15.89
C THR A 94 56.18 -55.39 16.63
N THR A 95 55.08 -55.33 17.36
CA THR A 95 54.68 -54.16 18.14
C THR A 95 54.45 -54.58 19.57
N GLY A 96 55.11 -53.91 20.52
CA GLY A 96 55.09 -54.25 21.95
C GLY A 96 55.04 -53.01 22.84
N PRO A 97 55.36 -53.13 24.13
CA PRO A 97 55.51 -51.98 25.03
C PRO A 97 56.58 -51.00 24.52
N THR A 98 56.48 -49.71 24.85
CA THR A 98 57.48 -48.70 24.43
C THR A 98 58.85 -48.92 25.06
N ASP A 99 58.90 -49.51 26.26
CA ASP A 99 60.13 -49.93 26.93
C ASP A 99 60.08 -51.44 27.23
N PRO A 100 61.19 -52.18 27.07
CA PRO A 100 61.22 -53.62 27.31
C PRO A 100 61.03 -53.95 28.81
N PRO A 101 60.17 -54.92 29.16
CA PRO A 101 60.03 -55.39 30.53
C PRO A 101 61.37 -55.89 31.10
N PRO A 102 61.71 -55.65 32.38
CA PRO A 102 62.97 -56.08 32.97
C PRO A 102 63.22 -57.60 32.84
N GLU A 103 62.16 -58.40 32.94
CA GLU A 103 62.22 -59.86 32.78
C GLU A 103 62.65 -60.29 31.37
N LEU A 104 62.25 -59.54 30.34
CA LEU A 104 62.61 -59.83 28.96
C LEU A 104 64.05 -59.42 28.64
N LEU A 105 64.53 -58.32 29.23
CA LEU A 105 65.93 -57.90 29.10
C LEU A 105 66.89 -58.93 29.71
N ILE A 106 66.54 -59.49 30.87
CA ILE A 106 67.33 -60.56 31.51
C ILE A 106 67.37 -61.81 30.62
N LEU A 107 66.23 -62.18 30.03
CA LEU A 107 66.15 -63.32 29.12
C LEU A 107 66.96 -63.10 27.83
N MET A 108 66.95 -61.88 27.30
CA MET A 108 67.72 -61.51 26.10
C MET A 108 69.24 -61.54 26.38
N ASP A 109 69.67 -61.13 27.57
CA ASP A 109 71.06 -61.20 28.02
C ASP A 109 71.50 -62.67 28.21
N GLU A 110 70.66 -63.52 28.83
CA GLU A 110 70.94 -64.96 29.00
C GLU A 110 71.08 -65.71 27.65
N LYS A 111 70.40 -65.23 26.60
CA LYS A 111 70.39 -65.82 25.25
C LYS A 111 71.33 -65.13 24.25
N ASP A 112 72.12 -64.17 24.71
CA ASP A 112 73.11 -63.41 23.93
C ASP A 112 72.49 -62.68 22.72
N VAL A 113 71.35 -62.00 22.95
CA VAL A 113 70.63 -61.21 21.94
C VAL A 113 71.07 -59.75 22.01
N ALA A 114 71.57 -59.19 20.90
CA ALA A 114 71.98 -57.78 20.84
C ALA A 114 70.75 -56.85 20.80
N VAL A 115 70.59 -55.99 21.82
CA VAL A 115 69.49 -55.02 21.91
C VAL A 115 69.98 -53.60 21.63
N GLU A 116 69.43 -52.95 20.60
CA GLU A 116 69.65 -51.54 20.28
C GLU A 116 68.36 -50.74 20.44
N PHE A 117 68.46 -49.49 20.90
CA PHE A 117 67.31 -48.57 20.97
C PHE A 117 67.43 -47.51 19.88
N ASP A 118 66.42 -47.40 19.02
CA ASP A 118 66.35 -46.36 17.99
C ASP A 118 65.31 -45.29 18.36
N THR A 119 65.72 -44.03 18.28
CA THR A 119 64.89 -42.84 18.55
C THR A 119 64.81 -42.03 17.25
N PRO A 120 63.82 -42.25 16.37
CA PRO A 120 63.75 -41.52 15.12
C PRO A 120 63.44 -40.04 15.40
N THR A 121 64.45 -39.18 15.29
CA THR A 121 64.23 -37.72 15.26
C THR A 121 63.95 -37.31 13.82
N ALA A 122 62.68 -37.01 13.51
CA ALA A 122 62.31 -36.49 12.20
C ALA A 122 63.09 -35.18 11.94
N GLY A 123 63.85 -35.11 10.84
CA GLY A 123 64.65 -33.95 10.50
C GLY A 123 63.81 -32.67 10.40
N PHE A 124 64.24 -31.61 11.08
CA PHE A 124 63.57 -30.30 11.21
C PHE A 124 62.95 -29.76 9.90
N LEU A 125 63.61 -29.98 8.76
CA LEU A 125 63.16 -29.55 7.45
C LEU A 125 61.86 -30.23 6.97
N MET A 126 61.66 -31.51 7.30
CA MET A 126 60.43 -32.25 6.95
C MET A 126 59.23 -31.87 7.82
N GLN A 127 59.44 -31.22 8.99
CA GLN A 127 58.37 -30.68 9.83
C GLN A 127 57.92 -29.27 9.42
N ILE A 128 58.79 -28.45 8.83
CA ILE A 128 58.47 -27.06 8.48
C ILE A 128 57.69 -26.95 7.17
N ILE A 129 57.95 -27.83 6.20
CA ILE A 129 57.32 -27.76 4.87
C ILE A 129 55.78 -27.82 4.95
N PRO A 130 55.15 -28.74 5.71
CA PRO A 130 53.69 -28.78 5.85
C PRO A 130 53.09 -27.53 6.53
N LEU A 131 53.88 -26.84 7.37
CA LEU A 131 53.44 -25.65 8.10
C LEU A 131 53.58 -24.36 7.27
N MET A 132 54.59 -24.29 6.41
CA MET A 132 54.86 -23.09 5.58
C MET A 132 54.10 -23.08 4.25
N LEU A 133 53.76 -24.24 3.69
CA LEU A 133 53.01 -24.34 2.43
C LEU A 133 51.65 -23.61 2.46
N PRO A 134 50.81 -23.73 3.51
CA PRO A 134 49.53 -23.02 3.59
C PRO A 134 49.71 -21.50 3.66
N ILE A 135 50.71 -21.03 4.41
CA ILE A 135 51.02 -19.61 4.56
C ILE A 135 51.46 -19.02 3.21
N LEU A 136 52.32 -19.73 2.48
CA LEU A 136 52.84 -19.27 1.19
C LEU A 136 51.76 -19.27 0.10
N LEU A 137 50.82 -20.22 0.14
CA LEU A 137 49.63 -20.22 -0.72
C LEU A 137 48.68 -19.06 -0.41
N ILE A 138 48.45 -18.74 0.86
CA ILE A 138 47.62 -17.58 1.26
C ILE A 138 48.27 -16.28 0.79
N ILE A 139 49.59 -16.12 1.00
CA ILE A 139 50.32 -14.92 0.53
C ILE A 139 50.27 -14.82 -1.00
N GLY A 140 50.51 -15.91 -1.72
CA GLY A 140 50.42 -15.95 -3.17
C GLY A 140 49.02 -15.62 -3.70
N PHE A 141 47.98 -16.13 -3.03
CA PHE A 141 46.58 -15.81 -3.33
C PHE A 141 46.28 -14.33 -3.11
N PHE A 142 46.74 -13.73 -2.01
CA PHE A 142 46.58 -12.30 -1.75
C PHE A 142 47.32 -11.41 -2.73
N VAL A 143 48.55 -11.77 -3.13
CA VAL A 143 49.32 -11.02 -4.14
C VAL A 143 48.65 -11.11 -5.53
N TRP A 144 48.14 -12.29 -5.89
CA TRP A 144 47.37 -12.48 -7.14
C TRP A 144 46.05 -11.72 -7.12
N MET A 145 45.33 -11.75 -5.99
CA MET A 145 44.10 -10.99 -5.77
C MET A 145 44.34 -9.48 -5.80
N GLN A 146 45.45 -8.99 -5.22
CA GLN A 146 45.82 -7.56 -5.25
C GLN A 146 46.18 -7.09 -6.67
N ARG A 147 46.88 -7.93 -7.44
CA ARG A 147 47.16 -7.65 -8.86
C ARG A 147 45.91 -7.65 -9.73
N ARG A 148 44.90 -8.47 -9.41
CA ARG A 148 43.60 -8.45 -10.08
C ARG A 148 42.71 -7.28 -9.63
N ALA A 149 42.77 -6.93 -8.34
CA ALA A 149 42.02 -5.82 -7.75
C ALA A 149 42.48 -4.46 -8.28
N GLN A 150 43.78 -4.26 -8.56
CA GLN A 150 44.26 -3.02 -9.21
C GLN A 150 43.69 -2.80 -10.63
N GLY A 151 43.31 -3.87 -11.34
CA GLY A 151 42.58 -3.76 -12.61
C GLY A 151 41.09 -3.40 -12.48
N GLN A 152 40.52 -3.49 -11.27
CA GLN A 152 39.10 -3.23 -10.96
C GLN A 152 38.90 -2.02 -10.02
N MET A 153 39.96 -1.51 -9.38
CA MET A 153 39.93 -0.36 -8.48
C MET A 153 39.64 0.97 -9.20
N GLY A 154 39.89 1.05 -10.52
CA GLY A 154 39.40 2.15 -11.35
C GLY A 154 37.87 2.23 -11.44
N GLY A 155 37.15 1.14 -11.13
CA GLY A 155 35.69 1.08 -11.10
C GLY A 155 35.06 1.48 -9.77
N ILE A 156 35.76 1.38 -8.64
CA ILE A 156 35.17 1.66 -7.31
C ILE A 156 35.08 3.16 -7.02
N MET A 157 36.00 3.98 -7.55
CA MET A 157 35.85 5.44 -7.59
C MET A 157 34.77 5.93 -8.58
N SER A 158 34.09 5.02 -9.29
CA SER A 158 32.98 5.33 -10.20
C SER A 158 31.59 5.00 -9.63
N ILE A 159 31.51 4.44 -8.41
CA ILE A 159 30.22 4.15 -7.74
C ILE A 159 29.48 5.44 -7.34
N GLY A 160 30.18 6.56 -7.17
CA GLY A 160 29.55 7.89 -7.06
C GLY A 160 29.13 8.53 -8.40
N ARG A 161 29.25 7.81 -9.54
CA ARG A 161 28.93 8.31 -10.89
C ARG A 161 28.06 7.34 -11.68
N SER A 162 27.23 6.51 -11.05
CA SER A 162 26.16 5.85 -11.81
C SER A 162 25.17 6.92 -12.31
N ARG A 163 25.43 7.44 -13.51
CA ARG A 163 24.57 8.37 -14.28
C ARG A 163 23.28 7.69 -14.78
N ALA A 164 22.73 6.74 -14.04
CA ALA A 164 21.35 6.34 -14.25
C ALA A 164 20.52 7.50 -13.70
N LYS A 165 19.80 8.22 -14.57
CA LYS A 165 18.92 9.31 -14.13
C LYS A 165 17.86 8.70 -13.20
N THR A 166 17.93 9.02 -11.91
CA THR A 166 16.99 8.57 -10.87
C THR A 166 15.62 9.24 -10.99
N TYR A 167 15.47 10.21 -11.90
CA TYR A 167 14.21 10.89 -12.21
C TYR A 167 13.83 10.65 -13.67
N SER A 168 12.54 10.52 -13.93
CA SER A 168 12.01 10.54 -15.30
C SER A 168 11.85 11.98 -15.75
N THR A 169 12.19 12.27 -17.01
CA THR A 169 11.89 13.56 -17.64
C THR A 169 10.95 13.28 -18.80
N GLU A 170 9.71 13.75 -18.69
CA GLU A 170 8.71 13.60 -19.74
C GLU A 170 8.03 14.94 -20.05
N ARG A 171 7.41 15.03 -21.22
CA ARG A 171 6.43 16.07 -21.53
C ARG A 171 5.07 15.40 -21.53
N PRO A 172 4.33 15.45 -20.42
CA PRO A 172 3.07 14.74 -20.30
C PRO A 172 2.04 15.32 -21.29
N ALA A 173 1.30 14.44 -21.95
CA ALA A 173 0.17 14.81 -22.80
C ALA A 173 -1.15 14.91 -22.02
N THR A 174 -1.13 14.54 -20.73
CA THR A 174 -2.29 14.61 -19.84
C THR A 174 -2.65 16.07 -19.57
N LEU A 175 -3.92 16.42 -19.75
CA LEU A 175 -4.45 17.76 -19.53
C LEU A 175 -5.42 17.77 -18.35
N PHE A 176 -5.89 18.96 -17.93
CA PHE A 176 -6.94 19.04 -16.90
C PHE A 176 -8.26 18.38 -17.31
N ALA A 177 -8.50 18.20 -18.61
CA ALA A 177 -9.65 17.47 -19.12
C ALA A 177 -9.60 15.95 -18.83
N ASP A 178 -8.40 15.41 -18.59
CA ASP A 178 -8.21 13.99 -18.23
C ASP A 178 -8.35 13.75 -16.72
N VAL A 179 -8.33 14.81 -15.91
CA VAL A 179 -8.63 14.78 -14.48
C VAL A 179 -10.13 15.04 -14.31
N ALA A 180 -10.91 14.01 -13.99
CA ALA A 180 -12.33 14.20 -13.71
C ALA A 180 -12.57 14.85 -12.35
N GLY A 181 -13.61 15.70 -12.28
CA GLY A 181 -14.02 16.36 -11.03
C GLY A 181 -13.01 17.37 -10.48
N TYR A 182 -13.01 17.58 -9.17
CA TYR A 182 -12.03 18.37 -8.43
C TYR A 182 -11.89 19.83 -8.93
N GLU A 183 -12.99 20.47 -9.33
CA GLU A 183 -12.96 21.82 -9.91
C GLU A 183 -12.37 22.88 -8.98
N GLY A 184 -12.54 22.73 -7.66
CA GLY A 184 -11.89 23.57 -6.65
C GLY A 184 -10.37 23.44 -6.68
N VAL A 185 -9.86 22.21 -6.67
CA VAL A 185 -8.42 21.89 -6.72
C VAL A 185 -7.81 22.36 -8.04
N LYS A 186 -8.48 22.10 -9.17
CA LYS A 186 -8.03 22.57 -10.49
C LYS A 186 -7.93 24.08 -10.56
N ARG A 187 -8.89 24.81 -9.98
CA ARG A 187 -8.88 26.28 -9.93
C ARG A 187 -7.68 26.80 -9.13
N GLU A 188 -7.39 26.17 -8.01
CA GLU A 188 -6.27 26.55 -7.15
C GLU A 188 -4.91 26.31 -7.83
N ILE A 189 -4.74 25.19 -8.54
CA ILE A 189 -3.47 24.89 -9.20
C ILE A 189 -3.36 25.54 -10.60
N ARG A 190 -4.47 26.07 -11.16
CA ARG A 190 -4.44 26.84 -12.41
C ARG A 190 -3.53 28.07 -12.32
N GLU A 191 -3.41 28.68 -11.14
CA GLU A 191 -2.48 29.80 -10.91
C GLU A 191 -1.01 29.40 -11.22
N VAL A 192 -0.63 28.15 -10.92
CA VAL A 192 0.69 27.61 -11.23
C VAL A 192 0.89 27.45 -12.73
N VAL A 193 -0.16 27.01 -13.44
CA VAL A 193 -0.15 26.90 -14.91
C VAL A 193 0.03 28.27 -15.54
N ASP A 194 -0.77 29.26 -15.12
CA ASP A 194 -0.72 30.62 -15.65
C ASP A 194 0.67 31.24 -15.47
N PHE A 195 1.32 31.01 -14.32
CA PHE A 195 2.71 31.41 -14.09
C PHE A 195 3.70 30.70 -15.04
N LEU A 196 3.55 29.38 -15.20
CA LEU A 196 4.40 28.57 -16.07
C LEU A 196 4.12 28.80 -17.57
N GLN A 197 3.07 29.55 -17.93
CA GLN A 197 2.84 30.05 -19.29
C GLN A 197 3.30 31.51 -19.46
N GLU A 198 2.95 32.42 -18.55
CA GLU A 198 3.19 33.87 -18.64
C GLU A 198 3.87 34.44 -17.36
N PRO A 199 5.18 34.22 -17.13
CA PRO A 199 5.81 34.55 -15.86
C PRO A 199 6.07 36.07 -15.71
N GLU A 200 6.33 36.75 -16.84
CA GLU A 200 6.61 38.18 -16.93
C GLU A 200 5.46 39.02 -16.36
N ARG A 201 4.21 38.62 -16.64
CA ARG A 201 3.01 39.28 -16.15
C ARG A 201 2.91 39.31 -14.61
N PHE A 202 3.40 38.26 -13.94
CA PHE A 202 3.44 38.20 -12.48
C PHE A 202 4.58 39.08 -11.92
N LEU A 203 5.73 39.10 -12.60
CA LEU A 203 6.89 39.91 -12.21
C LEU A 203 6.61 41.41 -12.35
N GLU A 204 5.91 41.84 -13.41
CA GLU A 204 5.55 43.25 -13.65
C GLU A 204 4.69 43.84 -12.52
N ILE A 205 3.79 43.04 -11.95
CA ILE A 205 2.91 43.44 -10.84
C ILE A 205 3.60 43.27 -9.47
N GLY A 206 4.76 42.61 -9.42
CA GLY A 206 5.49 42.32 -8.20
C GLY A 206 4.87 41.18 -7.36
N ALA A 207 4.07 40.31 -7.99
CA ALA A 207 3.50 39.15 -7.33
C ALA A 207 4.60 38.13 -7.02
N ARG A 208 4.61 37.63 -5.78
CA ARG A 208 5.52 36.53 -5.38
C ARG A 208 4.87 35.21 -5.72
N ILE A 209 5.57 34.42 -6.53
CA ILE A 209 5.10 33.13 -6.99
C ILE A 209 5.40 32.06 -5.94
N PRO A 210 4.48 31.11 -5.69
CA PRO A 210 4.75 29.97 -4.83
C PRO A 210 5.89 29.14 -5.43
N LYS A 211 6.97 28.98 -4.66
CA LYS A 211 8.11 28.14 -5.06
C LYS A 211 7.77 26.66 -5.00
N GLY A 212 6.83 26.29 -4.13
CA GLY A 212 6.47 24.91 -3.86
C GLY A 212 4.99 24.75 -3.55
N VAL A 213 4.37 23.77 -4.18
CA VAL A 213 2.99 23.35 -3.91
C VAL A 213 3.00 21.96 -3.30
N LEU A 214 2.41 21.81 -2.12
CA LEU A 214 2.21 20.51 -1.47
C LEU A 214 0.78 20.03 -1.70
N LEU A 215 0.62 18.94 -2.44
CA LEU A 215 -0.63 18.21 -2.61
C LEU A 215 -0.81 17.27 -1.43
N VAL A 216 -1.85 17.52 -0.63
CA VAL A 216 -2.14 16.76 0.59
C VAL A 216 -3.45 16.03 0.42
N GLY A 217 -3.48 14.73 0.67
CA GLY A 217 -4.75 14.01 0.71
C GLY A 217 -4.59 12.51 0.77
N PRO A 218 -5.68 11.76 0.96
CA PRO A 218 -5.65 10.30 1.02
C PRO A 218 -5.01 9.65 -0.22
N PRO A 219 -4.50 8.41 -0.10
CA PRO A 219 -3.96 7.70 -1.26
C PRO A 219 -5.05 7.49 -2.32
N GLY A 220 -4.65 7.39 -3.59
CA GLY A 220 -5.57 7.09 -4.68
C GLY A 220 -6.46 8.25 -5.17
N THR A 221 -6.32 9.47 -4.62
CA THR A 221 -7.09 10.66 -5.06
C THR A 221 -6.55 11.35 -6.33
N GLY A 222 -5.53 10.78 -6.97
CA GLY A 222 -5.01 11.31 -8.23
C GLY A 222 -4.01 12.47 -8.09
N LYS A 223 -3.36 12.66 -6.94
CA LYS A 223 -2.31 13.70 -6.73
C LYS A 223 -1.25 13.73 -7.83
N THR A 224 -0.70 12.57 -8.17
CA THR A 224 0.30 12.41 -9.24
C THR A 224 -0.28 12.73 -10.62
N LEU A 225 -1.55 12.36 -10.86
CA LEU A 225 -2.26 12.68 -12.11
C LEU A 225 -2.50 14.19 -12.25
N ILE A 226 -2.90 14.85 -11.16
CA ILE A 226 -3.09 16.30 -11.09
C ILE A 226 -1.77 17.01 -11.38
N ALA A 227 -0.67 16.63 -10.73
CA ALA A 227 0.64 17.22 -10.98
C ALA A 227 1.11 17.07 -12.44
N ARG A 228 0.86 15.90 -13.06
CA ARG A 228 1.13 15.68 -14.49
C ARG A 228 0.25 16.53 -15.39
N ALA A 229 -1.03 16.71 -15.04
CA ALA A 229 -1.95 17.56 -15.78
C ALA A 229 -1.54 19.03 -15.76
N VAL A 230 -1.00 19.52 -14.64
CA VAL A 230 -0.46 20.89 -14.53
C VAL A 230 0.71 21.10 -15.48
N ALA A 231 1.63 20.13 -15.55
CA ALA A 231 2.75 20.19 -16.48
C ALA A 231 2.31 20.14 -17.95
N GLY A 232 1.32 19.30 -18.27
CA GLY A 232 0.76 19.18 -19.60
C GLY A 232 0.03 20.44 -20.05
N GLU A 233 -0.77 21.04 -19.17
CA GLU A 233 -1.47 22.31 -19.42
C GLU A 233 -0.48 23.47 -19.61
N ALA A 234 0.59 23.52 -18.80
CA ALA A 234 1.64 24.52 -18.94
C ALA A 234 2.59 24.26 -20.13
N GLY A 235 2.57 23.06 -20.71
CA GLY A 235 3.46 22.67 -21.81
C GLY A 235 4.94 22.58 -21.42
N VAL A 236 5.25 22.36 -20.13
CA VAL A 236 6.62 22.32 -19.60
C VAL A 236 7.10 20.89 -19.31
N PRO A 237 8.42 20.62 -19.31
CA PRO A 237 8.99 19.36 -18.83
C PRO A 237 8.57 19.03 -17.39
N PHE A 238 8.24 17.76 -17.17
CA PHE A 238 7.88 17.18 -15.87
C PHE A 238 9.00 16.23 -15.42
N LEU A 239 9.67 16.58 -14.32
CA LEU A 239 10.71 15.77 -13.70
C LEU A 239 10.12 15.06 -12.48
N SER A 240 9.89 13.75 -12.56
CA SER A 240 9.27 12.98 -11.47
C SER A 240 10.30 12.13 -10.73
N VAL A 241 10.21 12.12 -9.40
CA VAL A 241 11.02 11.28 -8.51
C VAL A 241 10.17 10.83 -7.31
N SER A 242 10.42 9.63 -6.78
CA SER A 242 9.81 9.20 -5.52
C SER A 242 10.66 9.68 -4.34
N GLY A 243 10.04 10.10 -3.25
CA GLY A 243 10.72 10.47 -2.01
C GLY A 243 11.58 9.34 -1.46
N SER A 244 11.16 8.09 -1.66
CA SER A 244 11.92 6.90 -1.28
C SER A 244 13.19 6.69 -2.11
N ASP A 245 13.27 7.22 -3.34
CA ASP A 245 14.48 7.11 -4.19
C ASP A 245 15.66 7.93 -3.66
N PHE A 246 15.41 8.85 -2.74
CA PHE A 246 16.45 9.62 -2.07
C PHE A 246 17.06 8.89 -0.87
N MET A 247 16.40 7.85 -0.37
CA MET A 247 16.83 7.09 0.81
C MET A 247 17.77 5.97 0.39
N GLU A 248 19.06 6.08 0.70
CA GLU A 248 20.05 5.03 0.42
C GLU A 248 20.93 4.67 1.63
N MET A 249 21.58 3.50 1.56
CA MET A 249 22.50 3.04 2.61
C MET A 249 23.76 3.90 2.74
N PHE A 250 24.07 4.72 1.74
CA PHE A 250 25.29 5.53 1.69
C PHE A 250 25.00 7.00 1.97
N VAL A 251 25.61 7.52 3.03
CA VAL A 251 25.52 8.93 3.43
C VAL A 251 25.95 9.84 2.28
N GLY A 252 25.12 10.85 1.98
CA GLY A 252 25.40 11.88 0.97
C GLY A 252 24.97 11.55 -0.46
N VAL A 253 24.54 10.31 -0.76
CA VAL A 253 24.02 9.96 -2.10
C VAL A 253 22.69 10.66 -2.37
N GLY A 254 21.76 10.64 -1.42
CA GLY A 254 20.48 11.35 -1.52
C GLY A 254 20.67 12.86 -1.77
N ALA A 255 21.55 13.51 -1.01
CA ALA A 255 21.89 14.92 -1.20
C ALA A 255 22.47 15.21 -2.60
N SER A 256 23.34 14.34 -3.15
CA SER A 256 23.84 14.51 -4.52
C SER A 256 22.73 14.41 -5.57
N ARG A 257 21.78 13.47 -5.40
CA ARG A 257 20.63 13.31 -6.30
C ARG A 257 19.73 14.54 -6.30
N VAL A 258 19.50 15.13 -5.12
CA VAL A 258 18.75 16.39 -5.01
C VAL A 258 19.44 17.49 -5.82
N ARG A 259 20.75 17.66 -5.70
CA ARG A 259 21.49 18.66 -6.51
C ARG A 259 21.36 18.40 -8.01
N ASP A 260 21.54 17.15 -8.43
CA ASP A 260 21.47 16.76 -9.84
C ASP A 260 20.06 16.97 -10.43
N LEU A 261 19.02 16.70 -9.65
CA LEU A 261 17.62 16.93 -10.02
C LEU A 261 17.35 18.42 -10.28
N PHE A 262 17.78 19.28 -9.37
CA PHE A 262 17.60 20.72 -9.49
C PHE A 262 18.45 21.33 -10.60
N GLU A 263 19.70 20.89 -10.77
CA GLU A 263 20.54 21.32 -11.90
C GLU A 263 19.93 20.92 -13.25
N SER A 264 19.30 19.74 -13.33
CA SER A 264 18.59 19.29 -14.51
C SER A 264 17.35 20.14 -14.80
N ALA A 265 16.56 20.48 -13.77
CA ALA A 265 15.41 21.38 -13.92
C ALA A 265 15.85 22.76 -14.44
N ARG A 266 16.92 23.34 -13.86
CA ARG A 266 17.51 24.62 -14.30
C ARG A 266 17.93 24.61 -15.77
N LYS A 267 18.48 23.51 -16.29
CA LYS A 267 18.88 23.37 -17.70
C LYS A 267 17.71 23.47 -18.69
N HIS A 268 16.49 23.19 -18.24
CA HIS A 268 15.29 23.30 -19.07
C HIS A 268 14.69 24.72 -19.04
N GLY A 269 15.15 25.59 -18.15
CA GLY A 269 14.52 26.88 -17.87
C GLY A 269 13.21 26.67 -17.13
N ARG A 270 12.11 26.45 -17.85
CA ARG A 270 10.79 26.23 -17.24
C ARG A 270 10.54 24.75 -17.06
N ALA A 271 10.29 24.30 -15.84
CA ALA A 271 10.03 22.89 -15.55
C ALA A 271 9.27 22.71 -14.23
N ILE A 272 8.58 21.58 -14.10
CA ILE A 272 8.00 21.13 -12.84
C ILE A 272 8.85 20.00 -12.28
N ILE A 273 9.27 20.13 -11.02
CA ILE A 273 9.86 19.03 -10.24
C ILE A 273 8.74 18.44 -9.40
N PHE A 274 8.39 17.16 -9.64
CA PHE A 274 7.42 16.42 -8.86
C PHE A 274 8.09 15.40 -7.93
N ILE A 275 7.76 15.47 -6.64
CA ILE A 275 8.24 14.55 -5.61
C ILE A 275 7.04 13.83 -4.99
N ASP A 276 6.85 12.55 -5.32
CA ASP A 276 5.84 11.72 -4.66
C ASP A 276 6.35 11.25 -3.29
N GLU A 277 5.46 10.91 -2.37
CA GLU A 277 5.80 10.40 -1.02
C GLU A 277 6.90 11.22 -0.31
N ILE A 278 6.78 12.55 -0.32
CA ILE A 278 7.79 13.45 0.28
C ILE A 278 8.00 13.18 1.78
N ASP A 279 7.04 12.56 2.46
CA ASP A 279 7.15 12.12 3.85
C ASP A 279 8.25 11.08 4.08
N SER A 280 8.74 10.40 3.04
CA SER A 280 9.91 9.53 3.13
C SER A 280 11.18 10.29 3.53
N VAL A 281 11.39 11.49 2.99
CA VAL A 281 12.55 12.36 3.28
C VAL A 281 12.23 13.48 4.27
N GLY A 282 10.99 13.95 4.26
CA GLY A 282 10.52 15.11 5.00
C GLY A 282 10.02 14.82 6.40
N ARG A 283 10.16 13.59 6.93
CA ARG A 283 9.64 13.23 8.25
C ARG A 283 10.34 13.99 9.38
N LYS A 284 9.55 14.56 10.28
CA LYS A 284 9.98 15.22 11.52
C LYS A 284 10.88 14.31 12.37
N ARG A 285 11.84 14.90 13.06
CA ARG A 285 12.75 14.21 13.98
C ARG A 285 11.95 13.45 15.05
N GLY A 286 12.07 12.13 15.07
CA GLY A 286 11.75 11.32 16.25
C GLY A 286 12.97 11.29 17.18
N ALA A 287 12.75 11.25 18.50
CA ALA A 287 13.79 11.11 19.52
C ALA A 287 14.42 9.70 19.55
N GLY A 288 14.74 9.14 18.38
CA GLY A 288 15.32 7.81 18.21
C GLY A 288 16.84 7.87 18.26
N MET A 289 17.42 7.31 19.31
CA MET A 289 18.86 7.16 19.50
C MET A 289 19.39 6.07 18.54
N GLY A 290 19.64 6.40 17.27
CA GLY A 290 20.17 5.46 16.27
C GLY A 290 20.51 6.12 14.92
N GLY A 291 21.73 5.89 14.42
CA GLY A 291 22.38 6.58 13.28
C GLY A 291 21.79 6.39 11.88
N GLY A 292 20.50 6.09 11.76
CA GLY A 292 19.75 6.15 10.49
C GLY A 292 19.18 7.55 10.16
N HIS A 293 19.41 8.53 11.03
CA HIS A 293 18.92 9.91 10.86
C HIS A 293 19.80 10.77 9.96
N ASP A 294 21.11 10.51 9.90
CA ASP A 294 22.06 11.45 9.30
C ASP A 294 21.90 11.61 7.78
N GLU A 295 21.60 10.53 7.07
CA GLU A 295 21.40 10.55 5.61
C GLU A 295 20.10 11.26 5.23
N ARG A 296 18.99 10.92 5.90
CA ARG A 296 17.70 11.58 5.70
C ARG A 296 17.78 13.08 5.98
N GLU A 297 18.40 13.46 7.11
CA GLU A 297 18.56 14.87 7.48
C GLU A 297 19.45 15.63 6.50
N GLN A 298 20.52 15.01 6.01
CA GLN A 298 21.38 15.62 5.01
C GLN A 298 20.64 15.85 3.69
N THR A 299 19.88 14.85 3.21
CA THR A 299 19.08 14.94 2.00
C THR A 299 17.99 16.01 2.14
N LEU A 300 17.28 16.04 3.28
CA LEU A 300 16.26 17.05 3.57
C LEU A 300 16.87 18.46 3.57
N ASN A 301 17.97 18.67 4.31
CA ASN A 301 18.63 19.98 4.35
C ASN A 301 19.16 20.41 2.98
N GLN A 302 19.62 19.48 2.15
CA GLN A 302 20.02 19.79 0.79
C GLN A 302 18.82 20.22 -0.06
N MET A 303 17.67 19.58 0.08
CA MET A 303 16.43 19.99 -0.60
C MET A 303 16.00 21.39 -0.17
N LEU A 304 16.01 21.67 1.13
CA LEU A 304 15.71 23.00 1.67
C LEU A 304 16.68 24.07 1.11
N SER A 305 17.97 23.76 1.06
CA SER A 305 19.00 24.66 0.52
C SER A 305 18.77 24.96 -0.97
N GLU A 306 18.45 23.95 -1.78
CA GLU A 306 18.15 24.18 -3.20
C GLU A 306 16.82 24.93 -3.42
N MET A 307 15.81 24.72 -2.57
CA MET A 307 14.55 25.49 -2.62
C MET A 307 14.75 26.97 -2.26
N ASP A 308 15.52 27.23 -1.21
CA ASP A 308 15.86 28.59 -0.77
C ASP A 308 16.74 29.29 -1.82
N GLY A 309 17.59 28.54 -2.52
CA GLY A 309 18.48 29.01 -3.59
C GLY A 309 17.82 29.41 -4.90
N PHE A 310 16.51 29.16 -5.09
CA PHE A 310 15.78 29.63 -6.26
C PHE A 310 15.47 31.14 -6.19
N GLU A 311 15.71 31.85 -7.28
CA GLU A 311 15.11 33.16 -7.51
C GLU A 311 13.80 32.97 -8.32
N GLY A 312 12.78 33.78 -8.06
CA GLY A 312 11.45 33.63 -8.71
C GLY A 312 11.46 33.72 -10.24
N THR A 313 12.60 34.10 -10.82
CA THR A 313 12.89 34.22 -12.26
C THR A 313 13.29 32.91 -12.93
N ASP A 314 13.65 31.86 -12.19
CA ASP A 314 14.16 30.62 -12.78
C ASP A 314 13.08 29.79 -13.48
N GLY A 315 11.79 30.09 -13.27
CA GLY A 315 10.68 29.41 -13.96
C GLY A 315 10.47 27.94 -13.56
N VAL A 316 11.11 27.50 -12.46
CA VAL A 316 10.99 26.16 -11.90
C VAL A 316 10.00 26.17 -10.74
N VAL A 317 9.02 25.25 -10.76
CA VAL A 317 8.07 25.07 -9.65
C VAL A 317 8.22 23.66 -9.08
N MET A 318 8.27 23.55 -7.77
CA MET A 318 8.24 22.27 -7.08
C MET A 318 6.81 21.88 -6.73
N ILE A 319 6.42 20.65 -7.03
CA ILE A 319 5.16 20.04 -6.56
C ILE A 319 5.52 18.79 -5.77
N ALA A 320 5.01 18.65 -4.56
CA ALA A 320 5.18 17.44 -3.77
C ALA A 320 3.82 16.83 -3.41
N ALA A 321 3.77 15.52 -3.25
CA ALA A 321 2.57 14.83 -2.78
C ALA A 321 2.85 14.08 -1.47
N THR A 322 1.90 14.13 -0.54
CA THR A 322 1.93 13.32 0.67
C THR A 322 0.54 12.86 1.08
N ASN A 323 0.48 11.70 1.72
CA ASN A 323 -0.71 11.22 2.41
C ASN A 323 -0.73 11.62 3.90
N ARG A 324 0.40 12.11 4.43
CA ARG A 324 0.63 12.34 5.87
C ARG A 324 1.27 13.70 6.13
N PRO A 325 0.51 14.80 6.04
CA PRO A 325 1.04 16.14 6.28
C PRO A 325 1.49 16.35 7.74
N ASP A 326 0.92 15.59 8.67
CA ASP A 326 1.15 15.65 10.12
C ASP A 326 2.58 15.27 10.53
N ILE A 327 3.20 14.33 9.80
CA ILE A 327 4.56 13.86 10.12
C ILE A 327 5.65 14.67 9.43
N LEU A 328 5.30 15.63 8.58
CA LEU A 328 6.29 16.45 7.87
C LEU A 328 7.01 17.43 8.79
N ASP A 329 8.27 17.69 8.49
CA ASP A 329 9.04 18.73 9.13
C ASP A 329 8.45 20.10 8.80
N SER A 330 8.15 20.90 9.83
CA SER A 330 7.58 22.24 9.66
C SER A 330 8.51 23.17 8.89
N ALA A 331 9.80 22.86 8.78
CA ALA A 331 10.75 23.56 7.92
C ALA A 331 10.34 23.52 6.44
N LEU A 332 9.75 22.42 5.95
CA LEU A 332 9.28 22.31 4.56
C LEU A 332 8.10 23.24 4.26
N LEU A 333 7.25 23.48 5.26
CA LEU A 333 6.00 24.24 5.14
C LEU A 333 6.18 25.76 5.35
N ARG A 334 7.42 26.23 5.51
CA ARG A 334 7.70 27.67 5.72
C ARG A 334 7.54 28.45 4.41
N PRO A 335 7.12 29.73 4.48
CA PRO A 335 7.06 30.60 3.31
C PRO A 335 8.37 30.61 2.50
N GLY A 336 8.28 30.49 1.18
CA GLY A 336 9.43 30.35 0.28
C GLY A 336 9.86 28.91 0.01
N ARG A 337 9.18 27.91 0.58
CA ARG A 337 9.37 26.47 0.30
C ARG A 337 8.06 25.88 -0.23
N PHE A 338 7.41 24.98 0.51
CA PHE A 338 6.03 24.58 0.24
C PHE A 338 5.07 25.56 0.89
N ASP A 339 4.99 26.75 0.30
CA ASP A 339 4.18 27.85 0.79
C ASP A 339 2.70 27.74 0.39
N ARG A 340 2.39 26.92 -0.62
CA ARG A 340 1.01 26.54 -0.95
C ARG A 340 0.74 25.09 -0.56
N GLN A 341 -0.36 24.88 0.17
CA GLN A 341 -0.87 23.55 0.46
C GLN A 341 -2.24 23.41 -0.18
N VAL A 342 -2.38 22.45 -1.08
CA VAL A 342 -3.63 22.16 -1.79
C VAL A 342 -4.14 20.82 -1.29
N VAL A 343 -5.31 20.83 -0.67
CA VAL A 343 -5.93 19.62 -0.17
C VAL A 343 -6.70 18.94 -1.30
N VAL A 344 -6.37 17.69 -1.59
CA VAL A 344 -7.05 16.82 -2.55
C VAL A 344 -7.88 15.80 -1.75
N PRO A 345 -9.14 16.12 -1.43
CA PRO A 345 -9.98 15.25 -0.60
C PRO A 345 -10.38 13.96 -1.35
N LEU A 346 -11.08 13.07 -0.65
CA LEU A 346 -11.83 12.01 -1.33
C LEU A 346 -12.91 12.65 -2.23
N PRO A 347 -13.20 12.05 -3.39
CA PRO A 347 -14.17 12.61 -4.34
C PRO A 347 -15.60 12.60 -3.77
N GLU A 348 -16.30 13.70 -3.94
CA GLU A 348 -17.74 13.83 -3.65
C GLU A 348 -18.59 13.12 -4.71
N LEU A 349 -19.91 12.99 -4.51
CA LEU A 349 -20.81 12.29 -5.42
C LEU A 349 -20.65 12.67 -6.90
N ASP A 350 -20.63 13.97 -7.19
CA ASP A 350 -20.49 14.48 -8.57
C ASP A 350 -19.10 14.18 -9.14
N ASP A 351 -18.05 14.29 -8.33
CA ASP A 351 -16.69 13.92 -8.71
C ASP A 351 -16.59 12.42 -8.99
N ARG A 352 -17.17 11.56 -8.15
CA ARG A 352 -17.20 10.10 -8.33
C ARG A 352 -17.87 9.72 -9.64
N ARG A 353 -19.00 10.36 -9.95
CA ARG A 353 -19.69 10.18 -11.24
C ARG A 353 -18.77 10.56 -12.41
N ALA A 354 -18.14 11.72 -12.37
CA ALA A 354 -17.23 12.16 -13.44
C ALA A 354 -16.02 11.22 -13.59
N ILE A 355 -15.47 10.73 -12.48
CA ILE A 355 -14.35 9.77 -12.47
C ILE A 355 -14.79 8.44 -13.10
N LEU A 356 -15.97 7.92 -12.72
CA LEU A 356 -16.55 6.73 -13.34
C LEU A 356 -16.71 6.91 -14.85
N GLU A 357 -17.26 8.05 -15.28
CA GLU A 357 -17.44 8.39 -16.71
C GLU A 357 -16.12 8.32 -17.50
N VAL A 358 -15.00 8.77 -16.92
CA VAL A 358 -13.67 8.65 -17.56
C VAL A 358 -13.22 7.19 -17.65
N HIS A 359 -13.35 6.41 -16.57
CA HIS A 359 -12.89 5.02 -16.54
C HIS A 359 -13.73 4.06 -17.37
N VAL A 360 -14.96 4.43 -17.73
CA VAL A 360 -15.82 3.63 -18.61
C VAL A 360 -15.66 3.93 -20.11
N LYS A 361 -15.02 5.04 -20.51
CA LYS A 361 -14.92 5.47 -21.92
C LYS A 361 -14.42 4.38 -22.89
N HIS A 362 -13.55 3.49 -22.43
CA HIS A 362 -12.95 2.44 -23.24
C HIS A 362 -13.54 1.04 -22.99
N LYS A 363 -14.68 0.96 -22.28
CA LYS A 363 -15.36 -0.29 -21.94
C LYS A 363 -16.71 -0.37 -22.65
N LYS A 364 -17.16 -1.59 -22.94
CA LYS A 364 -18.48 -1.83 -23.54
C LYS A 364 -19.49 -2.02 -22.42
N LEU A 365 -20.37 -1.04 -22.22
CA LEU A 365 -21.43 -1.08 -21.22
C LEU A 365 -22.79 -1.27 -21.87
N SER A 366 -23.70 -1.88 -21.13
CA SER A 366 -25.12 -1.91 -21.46
C SER A 366 -25.74 -0.55 -21.15
N ASP A 367 -26.78 -0.16 -21.92
CA ASP A 367 -27.59 1.04 -21.66
C ASP A 367 -28.31 0.99 -20.30
N SER A 368 -28.39 -0.20 -19.69
CA SER A 368 -28.96 -0.41 -18.36
C SER A 368 -28.06 0.05 -17.20
N VAL A 369 -26.81 0.44 -17.46
CA VAL A 369 -25.85 0.83 -16.41
C VAL A 369 -26.09 2.29 -16.00
N ASP A 370 -26.55 2.48 -14.77
CA ASP A 370 -26.69 3.81 -14.16
C ASP A 370 -25.46 4.14 -13.31
N LEU A 371 -24.56 4.96 -13.85
CA LEU A 371 -23.36 5.42 -13.15
C LEU A 371 -23.67 6.34 -11.97
N ALA A 372 -24.80 7.02 -11.94
CA ALA A 372 -25.20 7.84 -10.79
C ALA A 372 -25.58 6.94 -9.60
N LEU A 373 -26.26 5.82 -9.87
CA LEU A 373 -26.53 4.81 -8.84
C LEU A 373 -25.23 4.14 -8.35
N VAL A 374 -24.28 3.85 -9.25
CA VAL A 374 -22.95 3.34 -8.85
C VAL A 374 -22.20 4.37 -7.99
N ALA A 375 -22.20 5.65 -8.37
CA ALA A 375 -21.52 6.72 -7.63
C ALA A 375 -22.09 6.94 -6.22
N ARG A 376 -23.41 6.81 -6.05
CA ARG A 376 -24.03 6.82 -4.72
C ARG A 376 -23.59 5.63 -3.87
N GLY A 377 -23.39 4.47 -4.50
CA GLY A 377 -23.01 3.22 -3.84
C GLY A 377 -21.54 3.10 -3.47
N THR A 378 -20.74 4.14 -3.73
CA THR A 378 -19.30 4.15 -3.50
C THR A 378 -18.83 5.31 -2.61
N PRO A 379 -19.52 5.62 -1.49
CA PRO A 379 -19.11 6.71 -0.62
C PRO A 379 -17.72 6.43 -0.03
N GLY A 380 -16.88 7.45 0.04
CA GLY A 380 -15.52 7.35 0.57
C GLY A 380 -14.51 6.61 -0.31
N MET A 381 -14.90 6.09 -1.48
CA MET A 381 -13.95 5.50 -2.43
C MET A 381 -13.08 6.57 -3.09
N SER A 382 -11.78 6.33 -3.18
CA SER A 382 -10.85 7.19 -3.93
C SER A 382 -11.01 7.00 -5.45
N GLY A 383 -10.42 7.89 -6.25
CA GLY A 383 -10.43 7.74 -7.71
C GLY A 383 -9.78 6.41 -8.17
N ALA A 384 -8.74 5.96 -7.49
CA ALA A 384 -8.13 4.66 -7.73
C ALA A 384 -9.06 3.49 -7.38
N ASP A 385 -9.83 3.60 -6.30
CA ASP A 385 -10.82 2.58 -5.91
C ASP A 385 -11.95 2.48 -6.93
N LEU A 386 -12.41 3.62 -7.45
CA LEU A 386 -13.41 3.67 -8.53
C LEU A 386 -12.87 3.07 -9.83
N ALA A 387 -11.62 3.37 -10.18
CA ALA A 387 -10.95 2.74 -11.33
C ALA A 387 -10.87 1.22 -11.17
N ASN A 388 -10.57 0.75 -9.95
CA ASN A 388 -10.54 -0.66 -9.62
C ASN A 388 -11.94 -1.30 -9.69
N LEU A 389 -12.97 -0.62 -9.19
CA LEU A 389 -14.37 -1.07 -9.27
C LEU A 389 -14.82 -1.29 -10.72
N VAL A 390 -14.55 -0.33 -11.60
CA VAL A 390 -14.87 -0.43 -13.04
C VAL A 390 -14.05 -1.53 -13.72
N ASN A 391 -12.86 -1.82 -13.21
CA ASN A 391 -12.07 -2.94 -13.69
C ASN A 391 -12.64 -4.30 -13.23
N GLU A 392 -12.98 -4.42 -11.95
CA GLU A 392 -13.60 -5.62 -11.38
C GLU A 392 -14.98 -5.92 -12.00
N SER A 393 -15.76 -4.91 -12.36
CA SER A 393 -17.04 -5.12 -13.07
C SER A 393 -16.82 -5.72 -14.46
N ALA A 394 -15.82 -5.22 -15.19
CA ALA A 394 -15.42 -5.80 -16.47
C ALA A 394 -14.90 -7.23 -16.33
N LEU A 395 -14.07 -7.51 -15.31
CA LEU A 395 -13.59 -8.87 -15.04
C LEU A 395 -14.73 -9.83 -14.63
N THR A 396 -15.74 -9.32 -13.93
CA THR A 396 -16.94 -10.09 -13.56
C THR A 396 -17.78 -10.44 -14.78
N ALA A 397 -18.00 -9.49 -15.68
CA ALA A 397 -18.64 -9.75 -16.97
C ALA A 397 -17.87 -10.81 -17.80
N VAL A 398 -16.54 -10.72 -17.84
CA VAL A 398 -15.69 -11.70 -18.54
C VAL A 398 -15.79 -13.10 -17.91
N ARG A 399 -15.82 -13.22 -16.58
CA ARG A 399 -15.97 -14.50 -15.88
C ARG A 399 -17.31 -15.19 -16.19
N ARG A 400 -18.37 -14.40 -16.38
CA ARG A 400 -19.69 -14.87 -16.83
C ARG A 400 -19.73 -15.24 -18.33
N GLY A 401 -18.67 -14.94 -19.09
CA GLY A 401 -18.62 -15.12 -20.55
C GLY A 401 -19.36 -14.04 -21.33
N ALA A 402 -19.70 -12.91 -20.70
CA ALA A 402 -20.37 -11.80 -21.36
C ALA A 402 -19.39 -10.90 -22.13
N LYS A 403 -19.89 -10.24 -23.19
CA LYS A 403 -19.12 -9.29 -24.02
C LYS A 403 -19.37 -7.82 -23.67
N ILE A 404 -20.38 -7.57 -22.83
CA ILE A 404 -20.88 -6.26 -22.42
C ILE A 404 -21.00 -6.30 -20.90
N VAL A 405 -20.61 -5.22 -20.23
CA VAL A 405 -20.75 -5.04 -18.79
C VAL A 405 -22.15 -4.54 -18.47
N GLU A 406 -22.87 -5.26 -17.61
CA GLU A 406 -24.24 -4.94 -17.18
C GLU A 406 -24.25 -4.39 -15.75
N MET A 407 -25.39 -3.88 -15.28
CA MET A 407 -25.50 -3.23 -13.98
C MET A 407 -25.20 -4.18 -12.81
N HIS A 408 -25.65 -5.44 -12.90
CA HIS A 408 -25.35 -6.43 -11.86
C HIS A 408 -23.86 -6.75 -11.76
N ASP A 409 -23.09 -6.61 -12.86
CA ASP A 409 -21.64 -6.82 -12.83
C ASP A 409 -20.94 -5.71 -11.99
N PHE A 410 -21.49 -4.49 -11.97
CA PHE A 410 -21.05 -3.41 -11.07
C PHE A 410 -21.42 -3.67 -9.61
N GLU A 411 -22.64 -4.16 -9.36
CA GLU A 411 -23.08 -4.52 -8.01
C GLU A 411 -22.23 -5.66 -7.44
N ASP A 412 -21.99 -6.71 -8.21
CA ASP A 412 -21.14 -7.84 -7.80
C ASP A 412 -19.67 -7.41 -7.58
N ALA A 413 -19.16 -6.51 -8.41
CA ALA A 413 -17.84 -5.94 -8.23
C ALA A 413 -17.75 -5.09 -6.97
N ARG A 414 -18.77 -4.26 -6.69
CA ARG A 414 -18.86 -3.45 -5.46
C ARG A 414 -18.87 -4.35 -4.23
N ASP A 415 -19.73 -5.37 -4.22
CA ASP A 415 -19.81 -6.33 -3.12
C ASP A 415 -18.47 -7.03 -2.91
N ARG A 416 -17.77 -7.37 -3.99
CA ARG A 416 -16.45 -8.00 -3.93
C ARG A 416 -15.37 -7.08 -3.40
N VAL A 417 -15.37 -5.80 -3.78
CA VAL A 417 -14.40 -4.81 -3.32
C VAL A 417 -14.63 -4.48 -1.84
N LEU A 418 -15.88 -4.32 -1.41
CA LEU A 418 -16.22 -3.95 -0.04
C LEU A 418 -16.15 -5.14 0.94
N MET A 419 -16.63 -6.31 0.55
CA MET A 419 -16.86 -7.44 1.45
C MET A 419 -15.99 -8.66 1.13
N GLY A 420 -15.23 -8.63 0.03
CA GLY A 420 -14.43 -9.76 -0.42
C GLY A 420 -15.20 -10.78 -1.26
N GLN A 421 -14.55 -11.89 -1.56
CA GLN A 421 -15.11 -12.89 -2.48
C GLN A 421 -16.29 -13.66 -1.85
N ARG A 422 -17.27 -14.04 -2.68
CA ARG A 422 -18.35 -14.96 -2.29
C ARG A 422 -17.77 -16.31 -1.89
N ARG A 423 -18.25 -16.88 -0.79
CA ARG A 423 -17.80 -18.19 -0.29
C ARG A 423 -18.71 -19.30 -0.79
N GLU A 424 -18.55 -19.70 -2.05
CA GLU A 424 -19.36 -20.77 -2.66
C GLU A 424 -19.23 -22.12 -1.94
N SER A 425 -18.09 -22.37 -1.28
CA SER A 425 -17.84 -23.62 -0.54
C SER A 425 -18.45 -23.65 0.86
N MET A 426 -18.99 -22.53 1.37
CA MET A 426 -19.62 -22.46 2.68
C MET A 426 -21.10 -22.84 2.54
N VAL A 427 -21.42 -24.08 2.88
CA VAL A 427 -22.80 -24.56 2.95
C VAL A 427 -23.34 -24.28 4.35
N LEU A 428 -24.27 -23.33 4.45
CA LEU A 428 -25.04 -23.08 5.68
C LEU A 428 -26.14 -24.13 5.82
N SER A 429 -26.37 -24.59 7.04
CA SER A 429 -27.55 -25.42 7.37
C SER A 429 -28.85 -24.62 7.14
N ASP A 430 -29.96 -25.31 6.90
CA ASP A 430 -31.25 -24.64 6.68
C ASP A 430 -31.64 -23.76 7.88
N SER A 431 -31.34 -24.20 9.11
CA SER A 431 -31.54 -23.40 10.32
C SER A 431 -30.67 -22.15 10.38
N GLU A 432 -29.40 -22.23 9.97
CA GLU A 432 -28.51 -21.07 9.95
C GLU A 432 -28.92 -20.06 8.86
N LYS A 433 -29.38 -20.57 7.70
CA LYS A 433 -29.96 -19.73 6.64
C LYS A 433 -31.23 -19.02 7.12
N GLU A 434 -32.10 -19.73 7.83
CA GLU A 434 -33.32 -19.15 8.39
C GLU A 434 -33.01 -18.05 9.40
N ILE A 435 -32.09 -18.31 10.35
CA ILE A 435 -31.65 -17.30 11.32
C ILE A 435 -31.07 -16.08 10.61
N THR A 436 -30.21 -16.29 9.61
CA THR A 436 -29.61 -15.20 8.81
C THR A 436 -30.68 -14.42 8.05
N ALA A 437 -31.69 -15.09 7.47
CA ALA A 437 -32.78 -14.42 6.76
C ALA A 437 -33.61 -13.51 7.67
N TYR A 438 -33.95 -13.97 8.89
CA TYR A 438 -34.65 -13.11 9.85
C TYR A 438 -33.75 -11.99 10.39
N HIS A 439 -32.46 -12.25 10.57
CA HIS A 439 -31.49 -11.25 10.97
C HIS A 439 -31.43 -10.09 9.94
N GLU A 440 -31.24 -10.42 8.66
CA GLU A 440 -31.20 -9.41 7.60
C GLU A 440 -32.56 -8.76 7.35
N ALA A 441 -33.66 -9.53 7.44
CA ALA A 441 -35.01 -8.97 7.36
C ALA A 441 -35.26 -7.95 8.48
N GLY A 442 -34.68 -8.16 9.66
CA GLY A 442 -34.75 -7.24 10.78
C GLY A 442 -34.11 -5.88 10.47
N HIS A 443 -32.88 -5.87 9.96
CA HIS A 443 -32.22 -4.64 9.53
C HIS A 443 -33.01 -3.93 8.42
N ALA A 444 -33.47 -4.69 7.41
CA ALA A 444 -34.18 -4.16 6.27
C ALA A 444 -35.53 -3.53 6.65
N LEU A 445 -36.29 -4.16 7.55
CA LEU A 445 -37.56 -3.65 8.02
C LEU A 445 -37.39 -2.35 8.81
N CYS A 446 -36.43 -2.29 9.74
CA CYS A 446 -36.14 -1.07 10.49
C CYS A 446 -35.73 0.07 9.55
N ALA A 447 -34.80 -0.17 8.63
CA ALA A 447 -34.32 0.84 7.70
C ALA A 447 -35.41 1.36 6.76
N ALA A 448 -36.38 0.50 6.37
CA ALA A 448 -37.48 0.91 5.50
C ALA A 448 -38.58 1.70 6.20
N LEU A 449 -38.78 1.51 7.52
CA LEU A 449 -39.84 2.16 8.29
C LEU A 449 -39.39 3.43 9.01
N LEU A 450 -38.11 3.56 9.34
CA LEU A 450 -37.58 4.72 10.04
C LEU A 450 -37.38 5.90 9.08
N PRO A 451 -37.89 7.10 9.41
CA PRO A 451 -37.97 8.22 8.47
C PRO A 451 -36.62 8.87 8.15
N ASN A 452 -35.65 8.81 9.06
CA ASN A 452 -34.33 9.41 8.86
C ASN A 452 -33.28 8.40 8.41
N ALA A 453 -33.58 7.09 8.50
CA ALA A 453 -32.69 6.03 8.06
C ALA A 453 -32.46 6.07 6.55
N ASP A 454 -31.28 5.62 6.12
CA ASP A 454 -30.97 5.52 4.71
C ASP A 454 -31.80 4.39 4.06
N PRO A 455 -32.34 4.59 2.84
CA PRO A 455 -33.21 3.62 2.22
C PRO A 455 -32.45 2.32 1.88
N VAL A 456 -33.17 1.20 2.03
CA VAL A 456 -32.64 -0.12 1.67
C VAL A 456 -32.42 -0.17 0.16
N HIS A 457 -31.22 -0.57 -0.24
CA HIS A 457 -30.86 -0.78 -1.64
C HIS A 457 -30.97 -2.26 -2.01
N LYS A 458 -30.38 -3.14 -1.19
CA LYS A 458 -30.33 -4.59 -1.43
C LYS A 458 -30.15 -5.37 -0.13
N VAL A 459 -30.77 -6.54 -0.04
CA VAL A 459 -30.63 -7.46 1.09
C VAL A 459 -30.26 -8.84 0.56
N THR A 460 -29.26 -9.49 1.16
CA THR A 460 -28.80 -10.82 0.74
C THR A 460 -28.40 -11.69 1.93
N ILE A 461 -28.69 -12.98 1.85
CA ILE A 461 -28.27 -14.01 2.82
C ILE A 461 -27.10 -14.85 2.30
N LEU A 462 -26.43 -14.39 1.25
CA LEU A 462 -25.29 -15.06 0.65
C LEU A 462 -23.98 -14.66 1.35
N PRO A 463 -23.18 -15.64 1.84
CA PRO A 463 -21.97 -15.34 2.59
C PRO A 463 -20.87 -14.69 1.72
N ARG A 464 -20.33 -13.58 2.22
CA ARG A 464 -19.29 -12.76 1.57
C ARG A 464 -18.23 -12.39 2.60
N GLY A 465 -16.97 -12.76 2.33
CA GLY A 465 -15.86 -12.52 3.26
C GLY A 465 -16.14 -13.08 4.67
N MET A 466 -16.28 -12.18 5.65
CA MET A 466 -16.57 -12.50 7.05
C MET A 466 -18.07 -12.45 7.41
N ALA A 467 -18.92 -11.88 6.54
CA ALA A 467 -20.36 -11.72 6.77
C ALA A 467 -21.16 -12.91 6.20
N LEU A 468 -22.21 -13.33 6.92
CA LEU A 468 -23.12 -14.41 6.49
C LEU A 468 -24.30 -13.88 5.65
N GLY A 469 -24.76 -12.67 5.94
CA GLY A 469 -25.71 -11.89 5.18
C GLY A 469 -25.34 -10.41 5.22
N VAL A 470 -26.02 -9.59 4.44
CA VAL A 470 -25.91 -8.14 4.54
C VAL A 470 -27.15 -7.40 4.02
N THR A 471 -27.49 -6.34 4.74
CA THR A 471 -28.46 -5.32 4.36
C THR A 471 -27.71 -4.06 3.93
N GLN A 472 -27.74 -3.76 2.63
CA GLN A 472 -27.10 -2.58 2.07
C GLN A 472 -28.09 -1.41 2.03
N GLN A 473 -27.71 -0.30 2.67
CA GLN A 473 -28.41 0.98 2.60
C GLN A 473 -27.66 1.92 1.67
N LEU A 474 -28.40 2.81 1.01
CA LEU A 474 -27.83 3.76 0.09
C LEU A 474 -28.38 5.17 0.37
N PRO A 475 -27.55 6.10 0.87
CA PRO A 475 -27.99 7.47 1.08
C PRO A 475 -28.50 8.11 -0.22
N GLU A 476 -29.57 8.90 -0.14
CA GLU A 476 -30.06 9.69 -1.28
C GLU A 476 -29.14 10.89 -1.55
N GLU A 477 -28.58 11.46 -0.48
CA GLU A 477 -27.71 12.62 -0.50
C GLU A 477 -26.47 12.38 0.38
N GLU A 478 -25.33 12.93 0.00
CA GLU A 478 -24.10 12.86 0.78
C GLU A 478 -24.14 13.93 1.89
N ARG A 479 -24.30 13.48 3.15
CA ARG A 479 -24.45 14.36 4.31
C ARG A 479 -23.09 14.67 4.94
N HIS A 480 -22.81 15.95 5.16
CA HIS A 480 -21.60 16.41 5.90
C HIS A 480 -21.83 16.54 7.40
N SER A 481 -23.09 16.64 7.83
CA SER A 481 -23.49 16.68 9.23
C SER A 481 -24.65 15.71 9.46
N TYR A 482 -24.63 15.07 10.62
CA TYR A 482 -25.65 14.10 11.02
C TYR A 482 -26.45 14.64 12.20
N SER A 483 -27.77 14.53 12.13
CA SER A 483 -28.64 14.90 13.25
C SER A 483 -28.62 13.83 14.34
N ARG A 484 -29.09 14.18 15.54
CA ARG A 484 -29.22 13.23 16.65
C ARG A 484 -30.19 12.10 16.28
N GLU A 485 -31.32 12.45 15.67
CA GLU A 485 -32.37 11.52 15.25
C GLU A 485 -31.85 10.49 14.26
N TYR A 486 -31.04 10.91 13.27
CA TYR A 486 -30.40 10.01 12.34
C TYR A 486 -29.48 9.00 13.03
N LEU A 487 -28.67 9.45 14.00
CA LEU A 487 -27.74 8.58 14.70
C LEU A 487 -28.46 7.60 15.64
N GLU A 488 -29.51 8.05 16.32
CA GLU A 488 -30.38 7.20 17.13
C GLU A 488 -31.09 6.14 16.25
N GLU A 489 -31.64 6.53 15.11
CA GLU A 489 -32.27 5.58 14.17
C GLU A 489 -31.26 4.62 13.55
N SER A 490 -30.03 5.07 13.28
CA SER A 490 -28.94 4.19 12.86
C SER A 490 -28.59 3.14 13.92
N ILE A 491 -28.73 3.46 15.22
CA ILE A 491 -28.58 2.49 16.31
C ILE A 491 -29.75 1.50 16.30
N VAL A 492 -30.99 1.96 16.13
CA VAL A 492 -32.18 1.09 16.03
C VAL A 492 -32.04 0.10 14.88
N VAL A 493 -31.61 0.57 13.71
CA VAL A 493 -31.34 -0.28 12.55
C VAL A 493 -30.27 -1.33 12.84
N ALA A 494 -29.16 -0.95 13.48
CA ALA A 494 -28.11 -1.89 13.88
C ALA A 494 -28.60 -2.94 14.89
N MET A 495 -29.53 -2.60 15.78
CA MET A 495 -30.14 -3.57 16.70
C MET A 495 -31.09 -4.56 16.00
N GLY A 496 -31.52 -4.25 14.78
CA GLY A 496 -32.52 -4.99 14.01
C GLY A 496 -32.29 -6.49 13.96
N GLY A 497 -31.13 -6.93 13.47
CA GLY A 497 -30.87 -8.37 13.31
C GLY A 497 -30.94 -9.14 14.62
N ARG A 498 -30.34 -8.63 15.68
CA ARG A 498 -30.39 -9.23 17.02
C ARG A 498 -31.79 -9.30 17.60
N VAL A 499 -32.57 -8.24 17.44
CA VAL A 499 -33.95 -8.18 17.95
C VAL A 499 -34.84 -9.16 17.19
N ALA A 500 -34.69 -9.25 15.87
CA ALA A 500 -35.41 -10.22 15.04
C ALA A 500 -35.13 -11.66 15.48
N GLU A 501 -33.86 -12.02 15.71
CA GLU A 501 -33.49 -13.35 16.21
C GLU A 501 -34.16 -13.67 17.55
N LYS A 502 -34.10 -12.72 18.50
CA LYS A 502 -34.69 -12.87 19.83
C LYS A 502 -36.20 -13.00 19.75
N LEU A 503 -36.86 -12.21 18.90
CA LEU A 503 -38.31 -12.17 18.80
C LEU A 503 -38.87 -13.45 18.15
N VAL A 504 -38.21 -13.95 17.11
CA VAL A 504 -38.71 -15.11 16.34
C VAL A 504 -38.29 -16.44 16.97
N PHE A 505 -37.05 -16.53 17.45
CA PHE A 505 -36.47 -17.81 17.86
C PHE A 505 -36.11 -17.87 19.35
N ASN A 506 -36.30 -16.79 20.10
CA ASN A 506 -35.97 -16.70 21.53
C ASN A 506 -34.51 -17.12 21.85
N HIS A 507 -33.58 -16.88 20.92
CA HIS A 507 -32.15 -17.08 21.12
C HIS A 507 -31.37 -15.86 20.61
N ARG A 508 -30.08 -15.82 20.91
CA ARG A 508 -29.16 -14.78 20.47
C ARG A 508 -27.97 -15.45 19.79
N SER A 509 -27.64 -15.02 18.59
CA SER A 509 -26.47 -15.51 17.85
C SER A 509 -25.23 -14.66 18.08
N THR A 510 -24.08 -15.14 17.64
CA THR A 510 -22.83 -14.37 17.53
C THR A 510 -22.78 -13.48 16.28
N GLY A 511 -23.75 -13.60 15.37
CA GLY A 511 -23.82 -12.82 14.13
C GLY A 511 -23.96 -11.32 14.36
N ALA A 512 -24.65 -10.92 15.44
CA ALA A 512 -24.85 -9.52 15.81
C ALA A 512 -23.62 -8.80 16.42
N SER A 513 -22.44 -9.45 16.46
CA SER A 513 -21.24 -8.88 17.10
C SER A 513 -20.81 -7.57 16.45
N ASN A 514 -20.81 -7.51 15.11
CA ASN A 514 -20.44 -6.30 14.38
C ASN A 514 -21.44 -5.17 14.62
N ASP A 515 -22.74 -5.47 14.65
CA ASP A 515 -23.77 -4.45 14.86
C ASP A 515 -23.70 -3.84 16.25
N LEU A 516 -23.37 -4.66 17.26
CA LEU A 516 -23.12 -4.19 18.62
C LEU A 516 -21.87 -3.31 18.68
N GLN A 517 -20.79 -3.66 17.99
CA GLN A 517 -19.58 -2.82 17.93
C GLN A 517 -19.87 -1.46 17.29
N VAL A 518 -20.52 -1.46 16.11
CA VAL A 518 -20.84 -0.24 15.35
C VAL A 518 -21.82 0.65 16.13
N SER A 519 -22.87 0.08 16.72
CA SER A 519 -23.83 0.84 17.53
C SER A 519 -23.20 1.39 18.81
N THR A 520 -22.37 0.60 19.50
CA THR A 520 -21.66 1.06 20.71
C THR A 520 -20.71 2.21 20.40
N GLU A 521 -19.94 2.10 19.31
CA GLU A 521 -19.04 3.17 18.89
C GLU A 521 -19.81 4.43 18.51
N ARG A 522 -20.91 4.29 17.76
CA ARG A 522 -21.78 5.42 17.41
C ARG A 522 -22.36 6.11 18.64
N ALA A 523 -22.91 5.34 19.59
CA ALA A 523 -23.44 5.87 20.85
C ALA A 523 -22.33 6.55 21.68
N ARG A 524 -21.14 5.95 21.75
CA ARG A 524 -19.98 6.55 22.43
C ARG A 524 -19.64 7.90 21.83
N ARG A 525 -19.51 8.01 20.50
CA ARG A 525 -19.21 9.28 19.82
C ARG A 525 -20.31 10.34 19.98
N MET A 526 -21.58 9.92 20.02
CA MET A 526 -22.69 10.83 20.37
C MET A 526 -22.49 11.47 21.74
N VAL A 527 -22.05 10.68 22.73
CA VAL A 527 -21.81 11.14 24.10
C VAL A 527 -20.51 11.94 24.22
N THR A 528 -19.41 11.46 23.61
CA THR A 528 -18.07 11.99 23.86
C THR A 528 -17.62 13.05 22.85
N GLU A 529 -17.91 12.90 21.56
CA GLU A 529 -17.42 13.81 20.52
C GLU A 529 -18.47 14.87 20.16
N PHE A 530 -19.73 14.45 20.03
CA PHE A 530 -20.80 15.32 19.50
C PHE A 530 -21.58 16.05 20.59
N GLY A 531 -21.42 15.69 21.86
CA GLY A 531 -22.10 16.34 22.98
C GLY A 531 -23.63 16.18 22.96
N MET A 532 -24.12 15.04 22.47
CA MET A 532 -25.56 14.73 22.29
C MET A 532 -26.21 14.08 23.53
N SER A 533 -25.53 14.06 24.68
CA SER A 533 -26.12 13.63 25.96
C SER A 533 -26.34 14.82 26.88
N ASP A 534 -27.56 14.98 27.37
CA ASP A 534 -27.92 16.06 28.30
C ASP A 534 -27.22 15.92 29.66
N ARG A 535 -26.88 14.69 30.07
CA ARG A 535 -26.18 14.40 31.33
C ARG A 535 -24.69 14.73 31.29
N VAL A 536 -24.07 14.53 30.12
CA VAL A 536 -22.63 14.79 29.91
C VAL A 536 -22.39 16.23 29.44
N GLY A 537 -23.35 16.79 28.70
CA GLY A 537 -23.33 18.16 28.18
C GLY A 537 -22.56 18.33 26.87
N PRO A 538 -22.58 19.55 26.29
CA PRO A 538 -21.99 19.86 24.98
C PRO A 538 -20.47 20.07 25.08
N ARG A 539 -19.73 19.03 25.47
CA ARG A 539 -18.27 19.06 25.58
C ARG A 539 -17.66 17.88 24.83
N ALA A 540 -16.59 18.15 24.08
CA ALA A 540 -15.76 17.10 23.49
C ALA A 540 -14.87 16.47 24.58
N TRP A 541 -15.07 15.18 24.84
CA TRP A 541 -14.32 14.34 25.75
C TRP A 541 -13.46 13.37 24.93
N GLY A 542 -12.17 13.67 24.78
CA GLY A 542 -11.28 12.90 23.92
C GLY A 542 -11.27 13.44 22.49
N GLY A 543 -10.31 14.32 22.21
CA GLY A 543 -9.94 14.64 20.84
C GLY A 543 -9.13 13.48 20.26
N SER A 544 -9.47 13.05 19.04
CA SER A 544 -8.65 12.13 18.25
C SER A 544 -7.32 12.84 17.87
N ALA A 545 -6.41 12.96 18.84
CA ALA A 545 -5.03 13.31 18.55
C ALA A 545 -4.44 12.13 17.76
N PRO A 546 -3.89 12.34 16.55
CA PRO A 546 -3.34 11.25 15.77
C PRO A 546 -2.27 10.53 16.60
N VAL A 547 -2.52 9.25 16.88
CA VAL A 547 -1.63 8.37 17.64
C VAL A 547 -0.29 8.33 16.92
N PHE A 548 0.67 9.04 17.47
CA PHE A 548 2.04 9.00 16.98
C PHE A 548 2.62 7.63 17.35
N LEU A 549 3.12 6.90 16.36
CA LEU A 549 3.86 5.63 16.55
C LEU A 549 5.08 5.89 17.44
N GLY A 550 4.92 5.64 18.74
CA GLY A 550 5.88 5.95 19.80
C GLY A 550 5.25 6.32 21.14
N GLU A 551 3.95 6.64 21.17
CA GLU A 551 3.21 7.09 22.37
C GLU A 551 2.15 6.07 22.84
N ASP A 552 2.28 4.80 22.47
CA ASP A 552 1.33 3.72 22.81
C ASP A 552 1.35 3.27 24.29
N PHE A 553 2.09 3.94 25.17
CA PHE A 553 2.20 3.54 26.59
C PHE A 553 1.31 4.30 27.57
N GLY A 554 0.33 5.05 27.08
CA GLY A 554 -0.73 5.55 27.94
C GLY A 554 -1.47 6.70 27.31
N GLN A 555 -2.57 6.41 26.61
CA GLN A 555 -3.63 7.41 26.52
C GLN A 555 -4.07 7.73 27.94
N GLN A 556 -3.58 8.85 28.47
CA GLN A 556 -4.14 9.43 29.68
C GLN A 556 -5.59 9.77 29.34
N ARG A 557 -6.54 9.05 29.94
CA ARG A 557 -7.96 9.43 29.87
C ARG A 557 -8.03 10.87 30.37
N GLU A 558 -8.47 11.79 29.52
CA GLU A 558 -8.53 13.24 29.82
C GLU A 558 -9.61 13.58 30.88
N PHE A 559 -10.29 12.58 31.45
CA PHE A 559 -11.42 12.73 32.35
C PHE A 559 -11.38 11.73 33.51
N SER A 560 -12.10 12.05 34.59
CA SER A 560 -12.15 11.26 35.82
C SER A 560 -12.83 9.90 35.62
N GLU A 561 -12.60 8.97 36.56
CA GLU A 561 -13.35 7.70 36.58
C GLU A 561 -14.86 7.91 36.66
N ASP A 562 -15.31 8.88 37.45
CA ASP A 562 -16.75 9.19 37.57
C ASP A 562 -17.34 9.67 36.25
N THR A 563 -16.59 10.45 35.47
CA THR A 563 -16.99 10.85 34.11
C THR A 563 -17.00 9.65 33.16
N SER A 564 -16.02 8.74 33.30
CA SER A 564 -15.96 7.50 32.52
C SER A 564 -17.21 6.64 32.76
N ARG A 565 -17.58 6.44 34.03
CA ARG A 565 -18.79 5.70 34.41
C ARG A 565 -20.04 6.39 33.86
N LEU A 566 -20.13 7.71 33.96
CA LEU A 566 -21.25 8.48 33.43
C LEU A 566 -21.40 8.30 31.91
N ILE A 567 -20.29 8.30 31.17
CA ILE A 567 -20.27 8.05 29.72
C ILE A 567 -20.75 6.63 29.43
N ASP A 568 -20.22 5.62 30.12
CA ASP A 568 -20.60 4.23 29.89
C ASP A 568 -22.10 3.98 30.22
N ASP A 569 -22.62 4.58 31.30
CA ASP A 569 -24.05 4.54 31.65
C ASP A 569 -24.92 5.16 30.55
N GLU A 570 -24.50 6.29 29.98
CA GLU A 570 -25.23 6.97 28.90
C GLU A 570 -25.20 6.17 27.59
N VAL A 571 -24.06 5.56 27.27
CA VAL A 571 -23.95 4.65 26.12
C VAL A 571 -24.88 3.44 26.30
N GLU A 572 -24.86 2.80 27.47
CA GLU A 572 -25.76 1.68 27.75
C GLU A 572 -27.23 2.08 27.64
N ARG A 573 -27.60 3.26 28.17
CA ARG A 573 -28.96 3.80 28.08
C ARG A 573 -29.41 3.94 26.62
N MET A 574 -28.61 4.60 25.78
CA MET A 574 -28.93 4.80 24.35
C MET A 574 -29.08 3.46 23.60
N LEU A 575 -28.21 2.50 23.87
CA LEU A 575 -28.29 1.17 23.24
C LEU A 575 -29.55 0.39 23.66
N ARG A 576 -29.92 0.46 24.94
CA ARG A 576 -31.14 -0.18 25.46
C ARG A 576 -32.40 0.44 24.90
N GLU A 577 -32.48 1.77 24.85
CA GLU A 577 -33.59 2.49 24.22
C GLU A 577 -33.69 2.14 22.73
N GLY A 578 -32.56 1.99 22.05
CA GLY A 578 -32.51 1.50 20.67
C GLY A 578 -33.04 0.08 20.51
N GLU A 579 -32.64 -0.87 21.39
CA GLU A 579 -33.16 -2.26 21.38
C GLU A 579 -34.67 -2.29 21.66
N GLU A 580 -35.16 -1.49 22.60
CA GLU A 580 -36.59 -1.40 22.96
C GLU A 580 -37.42 -0.83 21.81
N ARG A 581 -37.03 0.33 21.26
CA ARG A 581 -37.70 0.94 20.08
C ARG A 581 -37.70 -0.01 18.88
N CYS A 582 -36.62 -0.75 18.66
CA CYS A 582 -36.54 -1.77 17.63
C CYS A 582 -37.51 -2.94 17.90
N THR A 583 -37.62 -3.37 19.15
CA THR A 583 -38.52 -4.46 19.57
C THR A 583 -39.98 -4.08 19.34
N ASP A 584 -40.37 -2.85 19.72
CA ASP A 584 -41.72 -2.34 19.51
C ASP A 584 -42.07 -2.27 18.02
N LEU A 585 -41.19 -1.68 17.21
CA LEU A 585 -41.36 -1.56 15.76
C LEU A 585 -41.50 -2.93 15.08
N MET A 586 -40.66 -3.90 15.45
CA MET A 586 -40.74 -5.25 14.88
C MET A 586 -41.95 -6.05 15.35
N THR A 587 -42.41 -5.82 16.57
CA THR A 587 -43.62 -6.47 17.10
C THR A 587 -44.86 -5.94 16.40
N GLU A 588 -44.94 -4.63 16.19
CA GLU A 588 -46.02 -3.99 15.43
C GLU A 588 -46.07 -4.49 13.97
N HIS A 589 -44.90 -4.59 13.33
CA HIS A 589 -44.78 -5.01 11.93
C HIS A 589 -44.34 -6.48 11.76
N ARG A 590 -44.74 -7.36 12.68
CA ARG A 590 -44.31 -8.77 12.70
C ARG A 590 -44.56 -9.52 11.40
N HIS A 591 -45.71 -9.25 10.78
CA HIS A 591 -46.09 -9.89 9.50
C HIS A 591 -45.17 -9.44 8.35
N ALA A 592 -44.77 -8.16 8.32
CA ALA A 592 -43.83 -7.66 7.33
C ALA A 592 -42.47 -8.37 7.46
N LEU A 593 -41.99 -8.55 8.70
CA LEU A 593 -40.75 -9.28 8.99
C LEU A 593 -40.78 -10.70 8.42
N ASP A 594 -41.88 -11.43 8.64
CA ASP A 594 -42.06 -12.79 8.10
C ASP A 594 -42.04 -12.83 6.56
N LEU A 595 -42.71 -11.88 5.91
CA LEU A 595 -42.75 -11.82 4.46
C LEU A 595 -41.38 -11.52 3.86
N ILE A 596 -40.62 -10.59 4.45
CA ILE A 596 -39.27 -10.26 4.02
C ILE A 596 -38.34 -11.47 4.21
N ALA A 597 -38.37 -12.12 5.38
CA ALA A 597 -37.54 -13.29 5.65
C ALA A 597 -37.86 -14.47 4.69
N ARG A 598 -39.13 -14.72 4.39
CA ARG A 598 -39.53 -15.72 3.39
C ARG A 598 -39.06 -15.36 1.98
N GLY A 599 -39.20 -14.09 1.59
CA GLY A 599 -38.68 -13.61 0.31
C GLY A 599 -37.16 -13.83 0.18
N LEU A 600 -36.41 -13.61 1.27
CA LEU A 600 -34.97 -13.90 1.32
C LEU A 600 -34.66 -15.39 1.25
N LEU A 601 -35.44 -16.26 1.88
CA LEU A 601 -35.24 -17.70 1.80
C LEU A 601 -35.54 -18.27 0.41
N GLU A 602 -36.49 -17.66 -0.33
CA GLU A 602 -36.84 -18.07 -1.69
C GLU A 602 -35.86 -17.55 -2.74
N GLN A 603 -35.44 -16.29 -2.64
CA GLN A 603 -34.66 -15.62 -3.69
C GLN A 603 -33.18 -15.43 -3.34
N GLU A 604 -32.77 -15.70 -2.09
CA GLU A 604 -31.44 -15.46 -1.50
C GLU A 604 -30.99 -13.98 -1.49
N THR A 605 -31.53 -13.15 -2.37
CA THR A 605 -31.28 -11.73 -2.51
C THR A 605 -32.56 -11.02 -2.99
N ILE A 606 -32.93 -9.94 -2.32
CA ILE A 606 -34.07 -9.09 -2.70
C ILE A 606 -33.64 -7.61 -2.77
N SER A 607 -34.30 -6.83 -3.63
CA SER A 607 -34.04 -5.39 -3.77
C SER A 607 -34.79 -4.57 -2.73
N GLY A 608 -34.38 -3.33 -2.51
CA GLY A 608 -35.11 -2.39 -1.64
C GLY A 608 -36.56 -2.15 -2.08
N HIS A 609 -36.81 -2.10 -3.39
CA HIS A 609 -38.17 -2.00 -3.93
C HIS A 609 -39.01 -3.22 -3.55
N GLU A 610 -38.42 -4.42 -3.57
CA GLU A 610 -39.09 -5.65 -3.13
C GLU A 610 -39.44 -5.61 -1.64
N VAL A 611 -38.50 -5.16 -0.80
CA VAL A 611 -38.73 -4.96 0.64
C VAL A 611 -39.94 -4.04 0.87
N ASN A 612 -39.98 -2.87 0.22
CA ASN A 612 -41.09 -1.92 0.34
C ASN A 612 -42.42 -2.49 -0.16
N ARG A 613 -42.38 -3.31 -1.22
CA ARG A 613 -43.58 -4.01 -1.72
C ARG A 613 -44.11 -5.00 -0.68
N LEU A 614 -43.24 -5.79 -0.04
CA LEU A 614 -43.61 -6.77 0.98
C LEU A 614 -44.15 -6.11 2.24
N ILE A 615 -43.57 -4.97 2.65
CA ILE A 615 -44.10 -4.16 3.75
C ILE A 615 -45.51 -3.67 3.43
N THR A 616 -45.72 -3.10 2.25
CA THR A 616 -47.05 -2.62 1.81
C THR A 616 -48.07 -3.76 1.75
N LEU A 617 -47.67 -4.94 1.25
CA LEU A 617 -48.52 -6.12 1.21
C LEU A 617 -48.93 -6.58 2.61
N SER A 618 -48.02 -6.51 3.58
CA SER A 618 -48.29 -6.88 4.96
C SER A 618 -49.37 -5.99 5.61
N MET A 619 -49.42 -4.71 5.23
CA MET A 619 -50.38 -3.71 5.72
C MET A 619 -51.76 -3.86 5.07
N ASN A 620 -51.80 -4.28 3.80
CA ASN A 620 -53.05 -4.51 3.06
C ASN A 620 -53.66 -5.90 3.35
N GLY A 621 -52.85 -6.89 3.72
CA GLY A 621 -53.31 -8.24 4.09
C GLY A 621 -53.96 -8.33 5.46
N SER A 622 -53.81 -7.32 6.33
CA SER A 622 -54.52 -7.22 7.61
C SER A 622 -55.88 -6.53 7.50
N THR A 623 -56.22 -5.96 6.33
CA THR A 623 -57.43 -5.15 6.12
C THR A 623 -58.57 -5.89 5.41
N GLU A 624 -58.43 -7.17 5.05
CA GLU A 624 -59.57 -7.95 4.52
C GLU A 624 -60.63 -8.32 5.58
N ALA A 625 -60.43 -7.94 6.85
CA ALA A 625 -61.44 -8.07 7.90
C ALA A 625 -62.24 -6.78 8.20
N SER A 626 -62.02 -5.65 7.53
CA SER A 626 -62.86 -4.47 7.76
C SER A 626 -62.96 -3.51 6.57
N ALA A 627 -64.10 -3.63 5.87
CA ALA A 627 -64.82 -2.61 5.12
C ALA A 627 -64.11 -1.83 3.99
N VAL A 628 -64.50 -2.24 2.79
CA VAL A 628 -64.61 -1.48 1.53
C VAL A 628 -64.93 0.02 1.70
N ALA A 629 -64.09 0.88 1.11
CA ALA A 629 -64.50 2.11 0.43
C ALA A 629 -63.47 2.47 -0.68
N PRO A 630 -63.90 2.97 -1.86
CA PRO A 630 -63.04 3.03 -3.05
C PRO A 630 -62.21 4.33 -3.13
N ALA A 631 -60.99 4.21 -3.66
CA ALA A 631 -60.16 5.33 -4.10
C ALA A 631 -60.58 5.83 -5.52
N PRO A 632 -60.33 7.10 -5.88
CA PRO A 632 -60.86 7.73 -7.10
C PRO A 632 -60.12 7.25 -8.37
N PRO A 633 -60.72 7.37 -9.56
CA PRO A 633 -60.12 6.84 -10.78
C PRO A 633 -58.96 7.73 -11.26
N ILE A 634 -57.81 7.11 -11.47
CA ILE A 634 -56.71 7.67 -12.25
C ILE A 634 -57.13 7.66 -13.73
N ALA A 635 -57.12 8.84 -14.34
CA ALA A 635 -57.42 9.04 -15.76
C ALA A 635 -56.38 8.34 -16.63
N THR A 636 -56.85 7.42 -17.48
CA THR A 636 -56.08 6.86 -18.59
C THR A 636 -56.00 7.85 -19.73
N ALA A 637 -54.80 7.99 -20.30
CA ALA A 637 -54.56 8.74 -21.53
C ALA A 637 -55.35 8.13 -22.72
N PRO A 638 -55.97 8.93 -23.60
CA PRO A 638 -56.64 8.40 -24.78
C PRO A 638 -55.67 8.24 -25.96
N SER A 639 -55.66 7.03 -26.52
CA SER A 639 -55.12 6.74 -27.84
C SER A 639 -56.19 6.96 -28.91
N ALA A 640 -55.83 7.74 -29.93
CA ALA A 640 -56.31 7.80 -31.30
C ALA A 640 -57.83 7.70 -31.59
N ALA A 641 -58.43 8.85 -31.92
CA ALA A 641 -59.66 8.93 -32.71
C ALA A 641 -59.47 9.87 -33.91
N THR A 642 -59.87 9.36 -35.07
CA THR A 642 -59.93 9.93 -36.43
C THR A 642 -60.66 11.29 -36.48
N PRO A 643 -60.26 12.25 -37.33
CA PRO A 643 -60.86 13.59 -37.38
C PRO A 643 -62.18 13.64 -38.18
N PRO A 644 -63.08 14.61 -37.91
CA PRO A 644 -64.29 14.86 -38.69
C PRO A 644 -64.02 15.74 -39.93
N PRO A 645 -64.96 15.82 -40.90
CA PRO A 645 -64.70 16.38 -42.23
C PRO A 645 -64.78 17.92 -42.26
N ILE A 646 -63.96 18.52 -43.12
CA ILE A 646 -63.96 19.95 -43.46
C ILE A 646 -64.93 20.18 -44.65
N PRO A 647 -65.82 21.18 -44.62
CA PRO A 647 -66.51 21.64 -45.82
C PRO A 647 -65.60 22.54 -46.66
N ALA A 648 -65.54 22.25 -47.95
CA ALA A 648 -64.79 22.96 -48.97
C ALA A 648 -65.33 24.37 -49.22
N HIS A 649 -64.44 25.34 -49.48
CA HIS A 649 -64.59 26.29 -50.59
C HIS A 649 -63.20 26.84 -51.01
N LEU A 650 -62.88 26.63 -52.30
CA LEU A 650 -62.33 27.59 -53.28
C LEU A 650 -61.04 28.36 -52.87
N SER A 651 -59.90 28.33 -53.56
CA SER A 651 -59.52 27.95 -54.92
C SER A 651 -57.99 28.12 -55.03
N THR A 652 -57.35 27.44 -55.99
CA THR A 652 -56.23 27.91 -56.86
C THR A 652 -55.02 28.61 -56.21
N GLU A 653 -53.75 28.32 -56.47
CA GLU A 653 -53.04 27.74 -57.62
C GLU A 653 -51.54 27.64 -57.22
N GLN A 654 -50.82 26.69 -57.84
CA GLN A 654 -49.43 26.76 -58.35
C GLN A 654 -48.38 27.64 -57.62
N GLY A 655 -47.15 27.22 -57.31
CA GLY A 655 -46.35 26.07 -57.74
C GLY A 655 -44.85 26.33 -57.43
N GLN A 656 -44.03 25.29 -57.67
CA GLN A 656 -42.59 25.31 -57.95
C GLN A 656 -41.59 25.69 -56.82
N ASN A 657 -41.03 24.64 -56.20
CA ASN A 657 -39.61 24.23 -56.14
C ASN A 657 -38.43 25.23 -56.27
N PRO A 658 -37.24 24.84 -55.75
CA PRO A 658 -36.31 25.65 -54.92
C PRO A 658 -35.11 26.21 -55.69
N VAL A 659 -34.15 26.89 -55.02
CA VAL A 659 -32.67 26.83 -55.25
C VAL A 659 -31.90 27.90 -54.43
N SER A 660 -30.77 27.45 -53.86
CA SER A 660 -29.43 28.06 -53.64
C SER A 660 -29.21 29.59 -53.59
N GLY A 661 -28.26 30.02 -52.75
CA GLY A 661 -27.45 31.21 -53.03
C GLY A 661 -26.65 31.77 -51.86
N ALA A 662 -25.33 31.61 -51.94
CA ALA A 662 -24.35 32.23 -51.05
C ALA A 662 -24.04 33.71 -51.41
N VAL A 663 -23.22 34.35 -50.56
CA VAL A 663 -22.25 35.44 -50.81
C VAL A 663 -22.55 36.83 -50.18
N SER A 664 -21.72 37.14 -49.16
CA SER A 664 -20.91 38.36 -48.91
C SER A 664 -21.51 39.77 -49.05
N ALA A 665 -21.38 40.58 -47.98
CA ALA A 665 -20.49 41.77 -47.92
C ALA A 665 -20.73 42.59 -46.63
N ALA A 666 -19.64 43.06 -46.01
CA ALA A 666 -19.54 43.91 -44.80
C ALA A 666 -19.82 45.41 -45.13
N PRO A 667 -19.46 46.43 -44.30
CA PRO A 667 -19.34 46.57 -42.84
C PRO A 667 -20.12 47.81 -42.28
N SER A 668 -20.41 47.88 -40.99
CA SER A 668 -20.68 49.17 -40.31
C SER A 668 -20.55 49.07 -38.78
N ALA A 669 -19.70 49.93 -38.23
CA ALA A 669 -19.34 50.09 -36.83
C ALA A 669 -20.40 50.89 -36.02
N PRO A 670 -20.08 51.42 -34.84
CA PRO A 670 -20.35 50.85 -33.52
C PRO A 670 -21.53 51.54 -32.80
N VAL A 671 -22.20 50.83 -31.89
CA VAL A 671 -23.26 51.36 -31.03
C VAL A 671 -22.64 52.00 -29.77
N PRO A 672 -23.10 53.18 -29.32
CA PRO A 672 -22.44 53.98 -28.29
C PRO A 672 -22.79 53.57 -26.86
N SER A 673 -21.83 53.81 -25.96
CA SER A 673 -21.94 53.79 -24.50
C SER A 673 -22.84 54.91 -23.97
N PRO A 674 -23.61 54.73 -22.88
CA PRO A 674 -24.10 55.83 -22.07
C PRO A 674 -23.10 56.18 -20.95
N THR A 675 -22.89 57.48 -20.81
CA THR A 675 -21.96 58.22 -19.94
C THR A 675 -22.33 58.13 -18.45
N PRO A 676 -21.36 58.18 -17.51
CA PRO A 676 -21.61 58.28 -16.08
C PRO A 676 -21.77 59.75 -15.63
N SER A 677 -22.72 60.02 -14.74
CA SER A 677 -22.85 61.31 -14.03
C SER A 677 -22.23 61.24 -12.63
N ALA A 678 -21.58 62.35 -12.27
CA ALA A 678 -20.60 62.52 -11.20
C ALA A 678 -21.12 62.49 -9.75
N SER A 679 -20.26 61.93 -8.90
CA SER A 679 -19.73 62.39 -7.59
C SER A 679 -20.62 63.17 -6.60
N PRO A 680 -20.43 62.90 -5.30
CA PRO A 680 -19.66 63.85 -4.50
C PRO A 680 -18.43 63.26 -3.81
N THR A 681 -17.49 64.15 -3.55
CA THR A 681 -16.13 64.05 -2.99
C THR A 681 -15.95 63.21 -1.71
N PRO A 682 -14.76 62.61 -1.51
CA PRO A 682 -14.39 61.89 -0.30
C PRO A 682 -13.76 62.79 0.78
N SER A 683 -14.16 62.58 2.02
CA SER A 683 -13.54 63.15 3.23
C SER A 683 -12.32 62.31 3.64
N ALA A 684 -11.27 62.99 4.09
CA ALA A 684 -9.94 62.47 4.44
C ALA A 684 -9.90 61.39 5.54
N PRO A 685 -8.84 60.53 5.56
CA PRO A 685 -8.59 59.60 6.65
C PRO A 685 -7.93 60.30 7.85
N THR A 686 -8.49 60.08 9.04
CA THR A 686 -7.90 60.53 10.32
C THR A 686 -6.83 59.53 10.77
N ALA A 687 -5.67 60.04 11.19
CA ALA A 687 -4.53 59.28 11.70
C ALA A 687 -4.83 58.59 13.06
N PRO A 688 -4.17 57.45 13.39
CA PRO A 688 -4.24 56.87 14.72
C PRO A 688 -3.24 57.55 15.67
N ALA A 689 -3.71 57.96 16.85
CA ALA A 689 -2.89 58.43 17.96
C ALA A 689 -2.37 57.24 18.82
N PRO A 690 -1.27 57.40 19.57
CA PRO A 690 -0.48 56.30 20.13
C PRO A 690 -0.96 55.84 21.51
N HIS A 691 -0.89 54.53 21.79
CA HIS A 691 -1.08 53.98 23.14
C HIS A 691 0.26 53.91 23.91
N PRO A 692 0.23 54.06 25.25
CA PRO A 692 1.40 54.41 26.06
C PRO A 692 2.26 53.21 26.48
N ALA A 693 3.55 53.48 26.66
CA ALA A 693 4.54 52.55 27.19
C ALA A 693 4.29 52.21 28.69
N PRO A 694 4.61 50.98 29.13
CA PRO A 694 4.67 50.65 30.55
C PRO A 694 6.03 51.05 31.16
N PRO A 695 6.10 51.36 32.47
CA PRO A 695 7.27 51.93 33.10
C PRO A 695 8.35 50.90 33.43
N THR A 696 9.60 51.33 33.34
CA THR A 696 10.80 50.63 33.84
C THR A 696 10.98 50.83 35.34
N GLY A 697 11.24 49.73 36.05
CA GLY A 697 12.11 49.69 37.23
C GLY A 697 11.42 49.45 38.57
N PHE A 698 11.58 48.25 39.14
CA PHE A 698 12.03 48.07 40.52
C PHE A 698 12.68 46.68 40.71
N GLN A 699 13.55 46.63 41.71
CA GLN A 699 14.65 45.71 41.93
C GLN A 699 14.25 44.32 42.43
N ASN A 700 15.16 43.39 42.14
CA ASN A 700 15.42 42.13 42.84
C ASN A 700 15.59 42.35 44.37
N PRO A 701 15.11 41.42 45.20
CA PRO A 701 16.01 40.68 46.09
C PRO A 701 15.70 39.17 45.97
N GLY A 702 16.68 38.31 45.72
CA GLY A 702 17.63 37.89 46.75
C GLY A 702 17.16 36.59 47.41
N ALA A 703 17.72 35.47 46.91
CA ALA A 703 18.04 34.20 47.55
C ALA A 703 17.12 33.58 48.63
N VAL A 704 16.86 32.27 48.51
CA VAL A 704 17.33 31.20 49.43
C VAL A 704 16.62 29.88 49.06
N GLY A 705 17.38 28.78 48.97
CA GLY A 705 16.87 27.41 48.75
C GLY A 705 16.07 26.87 49.95
N PRO A 706 15.73 25.56 49.95
CA PRO A 706 16.71 24.64 50.51
C PRO A 706 16.82 23.26 49.85
N GLU A 707 17.91 22.62 50.24
CA GLU A 707 18.31 21.23 50.10
C GLU A 707 17.31 20.19 50.65
N THR A 708 17.43 18.98 50.07
CA THR A 708 17.30 17.64 50.69
C THR A 708 16.02 17.25 51.44
N ALA A 709 15.30 16.29 50.86
CA ALA A 709 15.05 14.96 51.41
C ALA A 709 14.56 14.02 50.30
#